data_AF-A0A943M5A6-F1
#
_entry.id   AF-A0A943M5A6-F1
#
_cell.length_a   1.000
_cell.length_b   1.000
_cell.length_c   1.000
_cell.angle_alpha   90.00
_cell.angle_beta   90.00
_cell.angle_gamma   90.00
#
_symmetry.space_group_name_H-M   'P 1'
#
loop_
_entity.id
_entity.type
_entity.pdbx_description
1 polymer ?
#
loop_
_entity_poly.entity_id
_entity_poly.type
_entity_poly.pdbx_seq_one_letter_code
_entity_poly.pdbx_strand_id
1 'polypeptide(L)'
;MTLVAETINPLVEKALAALEEFKNYDQSSVDLIVEAAAKAARDAHASLAQMAVEETQRGNFEDKTVKNIFAAEHVTAYMRDLKTVGVISQNQFTGITEIAEPVGVVAGITPVTNPTSTTIFKSLMCLKTRNPIIFAFHPGAQQCSAQAARIVYNAAVNAGAPQGCIQWVETPSMEATNALMNHQGVSVILATGGNAMVRSAYSCGKPALGVGAGNAPAYIHSSANLNRAVYDVVASKAFDNGMICASEQAVILDEAIKADALKQFQDLGCHIATEAEKAKLEKLLFGATAFTDACQSARLNPRIVGQSAHDIAHQAGFEVPEGTQAILAQCTEVSYSEPLTREKLSPVLAVLTAKDANQGIELAAQMVEQDGLGHTAAIHCRNQDVIAKFGNRVRAVRLVENAPTSQGAIGGLFNSFIPSLTLGCGSYGHNSVSNNVSAVNLINIKRLGRRNTVISPFQVPSKIFQGPGAIRQLATLQDLGKITIFTDKATLNSGAVANLLALLHTRDEASSIQIIDDIPRTLTVDFLREATTETAGFGADTLLAFGTTATINAAKFVRAGLAIPQADMADICAGRIALPPRILQPRLICAPTTSGGQAALSAKASMIDAETGLERLISSAAYLPCISFMDPQLAQWKPDLLAARGFETIAQATEALFSIHATDYTDALALHGLELAFTNLPRAVDEADHSAAHESSRDKVVSAGSLTSTALGNTSLGLADAIARAFAQYSDTPRQDLLPAILPNVVRFNGSQPHKLVAWPNYETFQMPQRCEEITRHLDIKVGSEGAVEAYATALENLRDQVGLTSLLRNMNMPESTFNHKRAEIASLAFDYQSHSGNPQTARLEDIKELLTACFRGQKWSR
;
A
#
# COMPACT_ATOMS: atom_id res chain seq x y z
N MET A 1 -36.10 32.72 -13.80
CA MET A 1 -34.70 32.32 -14.11
C MET A 1 -33.95 33.57 -14.51
N THR A 2 -32.68 33.72 -14.15
CA THR A 2 -31.85 34.85 -14.62
C THR A 2 -31.56 34.69 -16.11
N LEU A 3 -31.43 35.80 -16.86
CA LEU A 3 -31.09 35.80 -18.30
C LEU A 3 -29.84 34.96 -18.64
N VAL A 4 -28.92 34.87 -17.68
CA VAL A 4 -27.68 34.07 -17.74
C VAL A 4 -27.95 32.55 -17.65
N ALA A 5 -28.94 32.13 -16.87
CA ALA A 5 -29.32 30.71 -16.79
C ALA A 5 -29.91 30.21 -18.13
N GLU A 6 -30.65 31.08 -18.82
CA GLU A 6 -31.21 30.79 -20.16
C GLU A 6 -30.11 30.63 -21.23
N THR A 7 -28.90 31.16 -21.00
CA THR A 7 -27.75 31.01 -21.90
C THR A 7 -26.87 29.79 -21.57
N ILE A 8 -26.71 29.44 -20.29
CA ILE A 8 -25.83 28.34 -19.87
C ILE A 8 -26.51 26.96 -19.98
N ASN A 9 -27.79 26.85 -19.61
CA ASN A 9 -28.48 25.55 -19.59
C ASN A 9 -28.45 24.84 -20.96
N PRO A 10 -28.74 25.51 -22.10
CA PRO A 10 -28.71 24.85 -23.41
C PRO A 10 -27.32 24.35 -23.82
N LEU A 11 -26.25 25.03 -23.39
CA LEU A 11 -24.87 24.59 -23.65
C LEU A 11 -24.58 23.28 -22.91
N VAL A 12 -25.00 23.21 -21.64
CA VAL A 12 -24.79 22.02 -20.81
C VAL A 12 -25.65 20.85 -21.30
N GLU A 13 -26.89 21.08 -21.69
CA GLU A 13 -27.75 20.04 -22.28
C GLU A 13 -27.13 19.42 -23.54
N LYS A 14 -26.60 20.25 -24.45
CA LYS A 14 -25.87 19.76 -25.64
C LYS A 14 -24.60 19.01 -25.27
N ALA A 15 -23.86 19.49 -24.28
CA ALA A 15 -22.65 18.81 -23.80
C ALA A 15 -22.99 17.45 -23.19
N LEU A 16 -24.09 17.32 -22.45
CA LEU A 16 -24.53 16.05 -21.90
C LEU A 16 -24.96 15.07 -23.01
N ALA A 17 -25.62 15.55 -24.06
CA ALA A 17 -25.94 14.72 -25.23
C ALA A 17 -24.66 14.24 -25.95
N ALA A 18 -23.67 15.13 -26.15
CA ALA A 18 -22.38 14.77 -26.73
C ALA A 18 -21.62 13.73 -25.87
N LEU A 19 -21.70 13.86 -24.54
CA LEU A 19 -21.09 12.92 -23.59
C LEU A 19 -21.70 11.53 -23.72
N GLU A 20 -23.02 11.44 -23.89
CA GLU A 20 -23.71 10.16 -24.08
C GLU A 20 -23.29 9.48 -25.38
N GLU A 21 -23.20 10.26 -26.47
CA GLU A 21 -22.76 9.73 -27.76
C GLU A 21 -21.31 9.22 -27.70
N PHE A 22 -20.42 9.97 -27.05
CA PHE A 22 -19.02 9.63 -26.85
C PHE A 22 -18.79 8.29 -26.13
N LYS A 23 -19.76 7.77 -25.37
CA LYS A 23 -19.64 6.46 -24.70
C LYS A 23 -19.49 5.30 -25.68
N ASN A 24 -19.98 5.46 -26.92
CA ASN A 24 -19.95 4.42 -27.95
C ASN A 24 -18.64 4.40 -28.76
N TYR A 25 -17.71 5.31 -28.49
CA TYR A 25 -16.49 5.47 -29.27
C TYR A 25 -15.40 4.56 -28.71
N ASP A 26 -14.69 3.87 -29.60
CA ASP A 26 -13.50 3.10 -29.28
C ASP A 26 -12.23 3.99 -29.26
N GLN A 27 -11.10 3.41 -28.85
CA GLN A 27 -9.83 4.14 -28.74
C GLN A 27 -9.39 4.72 -30.09
N SER A 28 -9.50 3.94 -31.17
CA SER A 28 -9.06 4.35 -32.51
C SER A 28 -9.89 5.51 -33.06
N SER A 29 -11.20 5.52 -32.83
CA SER A 29 -12.09 6.62 -33.23
C SER A 29 -11.74 7.91 -32.48
N VAL A 30 -11.49 7.81 -31.17
CA VAL A 30 -11.06 8.96 -30.36
C VAL A 30 -9.71 9.51 -30.83
N ASP A 31 -8.76 8.62 -31.14
CA ASP A 31 -7.42 9.02 -31.57
C ASP A 31 -7.45 9.72 -32.93
N LEU A 32 -8.28 9.23 -33.87
CA LEU A 32 -8.51 9.87 -35.17
C LEU A 32 -9.06 11.29 -35.03
N ILE A 33 -10.06 11.47 -34.14
CA ILE A 33 -10.65 12.79 -33.85
C ILE A 33 -9.59 13.75 -33.32
N VAL A 34 -8.77 13.30 -32.35
CA VAL A 34 -7.72 14.12 -31.75
C VAL A 34 -6.66 14.49 -32.78
N GLU A 35 -6.25 13.55 -33.63
CA GLU A 35 -5.26 13.80 -34.69
C GLU A 35 -5.76 14.84 -35.70
N ALA A 36 -7.00 14.70 -36.19
CA ALA A 36 -7.60 15.65 -37.12
C ALA A 36 -7.73 17.05 -36.49
N ALA A 37 -8.18 17.12 -35.25
CA ALA A 37 -8.35 18.37 -34.50
C ALA A 37 -7.00 19.05 -34.22
N ALA A 38 -5.98 18.28 -33.85
CA ALA A 38 -4.62 18.76 -33.61
C ALA A 38 -3.98 19.29 -34.91
N LYS A 39 -4.16 18.58 -36.02
CA LYS A 39 -3.68 19.03 -37.34
C LYS A 39 -4.30 20.37 -37.74
N ALA A 40 -5.62 20.52 -37.61
CA ALA A 40 -6.28 21.78 -37.94
C ALA A 40 -5.79 22.95 -37.06
N ALA A 41 -5.60 22.72 -35.76
CA ALA A 41 -5.02 23.70 -34.85
C ALA A 41 -3.58 24.08 -35.23
N ARG A 42 -2.76 23.08 -35.61
CA ARG A 42 -1.42 23.29 -36.13
C ARG A 42 -1.47 24.13 -37.40
N ASP A 43 -2.28 23.80 -38.39
CA ASP A 43 -2.32 24.52 -39.67
C ASP A 43 -2.75 25.99 -39.50
N ALA A 44 -3.54 26.30 -38.46
CA ALA A 44 -4.01 27.64 -38.14
C ALA A 44 -3.10 28.45 -37.20
N HIS A 45 -1.96 27.90 -36.74
CA HIS A 45 -1.14 28.47 -35.66
C HIS A 45 -0.83 29.97 -35.80
N ALA A 46 -0.44 30.39 -37.01
CA ALA A 46 -0.01 31.76 -37.31
C ALA A 46 -1.20 32.73 -37.30
N SER A 47 -2.30 32.36 -37.96
CA SER A 47 -3.53 33.18 -37.95
C SER A 47 -4.07 33.39 -36.53
N LEU A 48 -4.04 32.34 -35.70
CA LEU A 48 -4.47 32.41 -34.31
C LEU A 48 -3.51 33.25 -33.45
N ALA A 49 -2.21 33.21 -33.73
CA ALA A 49 -1.23 34.05 -33.06
C ALA A 49 -1.46 35.53 -33.40
N GLN A 50 -1.66 35.86 -34.68
CA GLN A 50 -1.95 37.21 -35.14
C GLN A 50 -3.20 37.78 -34.47
N MET A 51 -4.31 37.04 -34.49
CA MET A 51 -5.56 37.46 -33.83
C MET A 51 -5.37 37.68 -32.33
N ALA A 52 -4.58 36.83 -31.66
CA ALA A 52 -4.31 36.99 -30.24
C ALA A 52 -3.50 38.25 -29.93
N VAL A 53 -2.48 38.59 -30.73
CA VAL A 53 -1.73 39.85 -30.56
C VAL A 53 -2.64 41.05 -30.82
N GLU A 54 -3.41 41.03 -31.92
CA GLU A 54 -4.32 42.13 -32.29
C GLU A 54 -5.42 42.37 -31.26
N GLU A 55 -6.03 41.32 -30.73
CA GLU A 55 -7.10 41.46 -29.74
C GLU A 55 -6.55 41.84 -28.36
N THR A 56 -5.49 41.18 -27.91
CA THR A 56 -5.00 41.35 -26.53
C THR A 56 -4.04 42.52 -26.38
N GLN A 57 -3.37 42.94 -27.45
CA GLN A 57 -2.26 43.91 -27.47
C GLN A 57 -1.10 43.49 -26.55
N ARG A 58 -0.85 42.18 -26.43
CA ARG A 58 0.17 41.60 -25.53
C ARG A 58 1.00 40.53 -26.22
N GLY A 59 2.30 40.53 -25.94
CA GLY A 59 3.24 39.55 -26.47
C GLY A 59 3.61 39.83 -27.92
N ASN A 60 4.10 38.81 -28.61
CA ASN A 60 4.50 38.92 -30.01
C ASN A 60 3.96 37.76 -30.86
N PHE A 61 4.07 37.91 -32.18
CA PHE A 61 3.49 36.98 -33.14
C PHE A 61 4.26 35.64 -33.19
N GLU A 62 5.58 35.71 -33.21
CA GLU A 62 6.51 34.59 -33.37
C GLU A 62 6.36 33.60 -32.20
N ASP A 63 6.35 34.09 -30.97
CA ASP A 63 6.29 33.24 -29.77
C ASP A 63 4.89 32.67 -29.56
N LYS A 64 3.83 33.42 -29.90
CA LYS A 64 2.46 32.87 -29.89
C LYS A 64 2.26 31.79 -30.95
N THR A 65 2.93 31.91 -32.09
CA THR A 65 2.99 30.85 -33.09
C THR A 65 3.59 29.58 -32.49
N VAL A 66 4.75 29.69 -31.84
CA VAL A 66 5.40 28.55 -31.15
C VAL A 66 4.48 27.96 -30.07
N LYS A 67 3.78 28.79 -29.30
CA LYS A 67 2.82 28.31 -28.27
C LYS A 67 1.64 27.53 -28.84
N ASN A 68 1.11 27.95 -29.99
CA ASN A 68 0.03 27.24 -30.67
C ASN A 68 0.52 25.89 -31.23
N ILE A 69 1.73 25.87 -31.82
CA ILE A 69 2.37 24.63 -32.28
C ILE A 69 2.62 23.69 -31.09
N PHE A 70 3.13 24.20 -29.96
CA PHE A 70 3.32 23.43 -28.75
C PHE A 70 2.02 22.75 -28.29
N ALA A 71 0.93 23.51 -28.20
CA ALA A 71 -0.36 22.99 -27.79
C ALA A 71 -0.94 21.95 -28.77
N ALA A 72 -0.71 22.11 -30.08
CA ALA A 72 -1.21 21.20 -31.09
C ALA A 72 -0.37 19.92 -31.24
N GLU A 73 0.96 20.04 -31.19
CA GLU A 73 1.86 18.93 -31.53
C GLU A 73 2.40 18.20 -30.30
N HIS A 74 3.00 18.91 -29.35
CA HIS A 74 3.68 18.27 -28.22
C HIS A 74 2.68 17.61 -27.26
N VAL A 75 1.56 18.27 -27.00
CA VAL A 75 0.46 17.71 -26.20
C VAL A 75 -0.11 16.46 -26.88
N THR A 76 -0.37 16.52 -28.18
CA THR A 76 -0.91 15.37 -28.94
C THR A 76 0.08 14.22 -29.01
N ALA A 77 1.37 14.52 -29.23
CA ALA A 77 2.43 13.51 -29.25
C ALA A 77 2.51 12.75 -27.91
N TYR A 78 2.41 13.46 -26.78
CA TYR A 78 2.37 12.83 -25.45
C TYR A 78 1.11 11.97 -25.26
N MET A 79 -0.03 12.42 -25.77
CA MET A 79 -1.31 11.72 -25.61
C MET A 79 -1.51 10.53 -26.55
N ARG A 80 -0.67 10.37 -27.58
CA ARG A 80 -0.84 9.37 -28.64
C ARG A 80 -1.04 7.96 -28.08
N ASP A 81 -0.14 7.53 -27.19
CA ASP A 81 -0.13 6.18 -26.65
C ASP A 81 -0.94 6.01 -25.35
N LEU A 82 -1.57 7.09 -24.86
CA LEU A 82 -2.41 7.01 -23.67
C LEU A 82 -3.70 6.24 -23.98
N LYS A 83 -3.94 5.17 -23.22
CA LYS A 83 -5.23 4.46 -23.23
C LYS A 83 -6.22 5.22 -22.36
N THR A 84 -7.31 5.66 -22.96
CA THR A 84 -8.35 6.48 -22.33
C THR A 84 -9.74 5.89 -22.52
N VAL A 85 -9.86 4.75 -23.21
CA VAL A 85 -11.11 4.07 -23.55
C VAL A 85 -11.12 2.64 -23.02
N GLY A 86 -12.17 2.26 -22.28
CA GLY A 86 -12.39 0.88 -21.87
C GLY A 86 -11.29 0.35 -20.94
N VAL A 87 -10.89 -0.91 -21.13
CA VAL A 87 -9.84 -1.55 -20.32
C VAL A 87 -8.48 -0.95 -20.68
N ILE A 88 -7.86 -0.26 -19.73
CA ILE A 88 -6.55 0.39 -19.91
C ILE A 88 -5.40 -0.44 -19.31
N SER A 89 -5.70 -1.26 -18.30
CA SER A 89 -4.73 -2.14 -17.64
C SER A 89 -5.40 -3.43 -17.17
N GLN A 90 -4.71 -4.54 -17.33
CA GLN A 90 -5.13 -5.85 -16.83
C GLN A 90 -3.92 -6.55 -16.21
N ASN A 91 -3.96 -6.73 -14.89
CA ASN A 91 -2.89 -7.42 -14.16
C ASN A 91 -3.41 -8.78 -13.70
N GLN A 92 -2.94 -9.84 -14.36
CA GLN A 92 -3.35 -11.22 -14.05
C GLN A 92 -2.79 -11.72 -12.71
N PHE A 93 -1.69 -11.15 -12.20
CA PHE A 93 -1.10 -11.55 -10.93
C PHE A 93 -1.86 -10.96 -9.75
N THR A 94 -2.17 -9.68 -9.80
CA THR A 94 -2.98 -9.02 -8.75
C THR A 94 -4.46 -9.28 -8.92
N GLY A 95 -4.91 -9.67 -10.12
CA GLY A 95 -6.33 -9.87 -10.43
C GLY A 95 -7.11 -8.57 -10.61
N ILE A 96 -6.42 -7.45 -10.87
CA ILE A 96 -7.01 -6.12 -11.03
C ILE A 96 -7.11 -5.77 -12.52
N THR A 97 -8.30 -5.36 -12.95
CA THR A 97 -8.55 -4.72 -14.24
C THR A 97 -8.92 -3.25 -14.02
N GLU A 98 -8.24 -2.34 -14.70
CA GLU A 98 -8.52 -0.89 -14.66
C GLU A 98 -9.24 -0.46 -15.95
N ILE A 99 -10.35 0.28 -15.79
CA ILE A 99 -11.23 0.71 -16.86
C ILE A 99 -11.39 2.23 -16.82
N ALA A 100 -11.09 2.92 -17.93
CA ALA A 100 -11.17 4.36 -18.05
C ALA A 100 -12.54 4.84 -18.52
N GLU A 101 -13.11 5.79 -17.78
CA GLU A 101 -14.34 6.51 -18.15
C GLU A 101 -14.13 8.04 -18.14
N PRO A 102 -14.83 8.79 -19.02
CA PRO A 102 -14.81 10.25 -18.97
C PRO A 102 -15.27 10.75 -17.59
N VAL A 103 -14.74 11.89 -17.16
CA VAL A 103 -15.22 12.59 -15.95
C VAL A 103 -16.58 13.26 -16.17
N GLY A 104 -16.93 13.58 -17.41
CA GLY A 104 -18.19 14.17 -17.83
C GLY A 104 -18.01 15.52 -18.52
N VAL A 105 -18.90 16.47 -18.30
CA VAL A 105 -18.79 17.81 -18.91
C VAL A 105 -17.77 18.66 -18.17
N VAL A 106 -16.83 19.25 -18.90
CA VAL A 106 -15.75 20.08 -18.37
C VAL A 106 -16.06 21.56 -18.57
N ALA A 107 -15.91 22.37 -17.52
CA ALA A 107 -15.87 23.83 -17.63
C ALA A 107 -14.43 24.31 -17.82
N GLY A 108 -14.12 24.90 -18.97
CA GLY A 108 -12.78 25.39 -19.31
C GLY A 108 -12.64 26.90 -19.12
N ILE A 109 -11.87 27.34 -18.13
CA ILE A 109 -11.56 28.76 -17.92
C ILE A 109 -10.22 29.10 -18.56
N THR A 110 -10.14 30.14 -19.40
CA THR A 110 -8.89 30.51 -20.09
C THR A 110 -8.38 31.91 -19.69
N PRO A 111 -7.05 32.12 -19.68
CA PRO A 111 -6.46 33.42 -19.37
C PRO A 111 -6.32 34.28 -20.62
N VAL A 112 -6.14 35.59 -20.43
CA VAL A 112 -5.82 36.56 -21.50
C VAL A 112 -4.39 36.40 -22.06
N THR A 113 -3.48 35.78 -21.31
CA THR A 113 -2.05 35.65 -21.69
C THR A 113 -1.78 34.51 -22.68
N ASN A 114 -2.54 33.41 -22.58
CA ASN A 114 -2.41 32.20 -23.41
C ASN A 114 -3.76 31.80 -24.04
N PRO A 115 -4.48 32.72 -24.72
CA PRO A 115 -5.90 32.50 -25.02
C PRO A 115 -6.11 31.34 -26.01
N THR A 116 -5.43 31.37 -27.14
CA THR A 116 -5.57 30.37 -28.23
C THR A 116 -4.92 29.05 -27.87
N SER A 117 -3.67 29.07 -27.39
CA SER A 117 -2.94 27.84 -27.06
C SER A 117 -3.57 27.05 -25.89
N THR A 118 -4.06 27.72 -24.84
CA THR A 118 -4.79 27.03 -23.75
C THR A 118 -6.13 26.45 -24.25
N THR A 119 -6.81 27.14 -25.17
CA THR A 119 -8.06 26.63 -25.77
C THR A 119 -7.80 25.37 -26.59
N ILE A 120 -6.75 25.35 -27.42
CA ILE A 120 -6.32 24.16 -28.18
C ILE A 120 -5.98 23.02 -27.21
N PHE A 121 -5.08 23.27 -26.26
CA PHE A 121 -4.63 22.28 -25.28
C PHE A 121 -5.80 21.63 -24.52
N LYS A 122 -6.71 22.42 -23.95
CA LYS A 122 -7.86 21.89 -23.21
C LYS A 122 -8.81 21.10 -24.09
N SER A 123 -9.06 21.58 -25.31
CA SER A 123 -9.93 20.88 -26.27
C SER A 123 -9.37 19.50 -26.63
N LEU A 124 -8.08 19.40 -26.98
CA LEU A 124 -7.46 18.15 -27.39
C LEU A 124 -7.46 17.10 -26.27
N MET A 125 -7.16 17.50 -25.03
CA MET A 125 -7.24 16.59 -23.88
C MET A 125 -8.67 16.12 -23.61
N CYS A 126 -9.65 17.02 -23.70
CA CYS A 126 -11.06 16.68 -23.48
C CYS A 126 -11.58 15.71 -24.55
N LEU A 127 -11.23 15.94 -25.83
CA LEU A 127 -11.49 15.00 -26.92
C LEU A 127 -10.85 13.63 -26.67
N LYS A 128 -9.54 13.59 -26.34
CA LYS A 128 -8.81 12.35 -26.04
C LYS A 128 -9.45 11.52 -24.94
N THR A 129 -10.18 12.17 -24.04
CA THR A 129 -10.79 11.55 -22.87
C THR A 129 -12.31 11.45 -22.96
N ARG A 130 -12.89 11.75 -24.12
CA ARG A 130 -14.34 11.66 -24.39
C ARG A 130 -15.17 12.58 -23.49
N ASN A 131 -14.60 13.71 -23.10
CA ASN A 131 -15.27 14.74 -22.29
C ASN A 131 -15.66 15.91 -23.20
N PRO A 132 -16.95 16.30 -23.22
CA PRO A 132 -17.35 17.57 -23.81
C PRO A 132 -16.87 18.73 -22.94
N ILE A 133 -16.46 19.84 -23.57
CA ILE A 133 -15.96 21.03 -22.88
C ILE A 133 -16.78 22.27 -23.25
N ILE A 134 -17.09 23.08 -22.24
CA ILE A 134 -17.69 24.41 -22.39
C ILE A 134 -16.71 25.44 -21.85
N PHE A 135 -16.28 26.36 -22.70
CA PHE A 135 -15.34 27.41 -22.31
C PHE A 135 -16.02 28.68 -21.81
N ALA A 136 -15.43 29.28 -20.78
CA ALA A 136 -15.63 30.67 -20.42
C ALA A 136 -14.29 31.41 -20.62
N PHE A 137 -14.21 32.19 -21.70
CA PHE A 137 -13.00 32.91 -22.06
C PHE A 137 -12.88 34.24 -21.32
N HIS A 138 -11.66 34.73 -21.18
CA HIS A 138 -11.43 36.07 -20.67
C HIS A 138 -12.00 37.13 -21.65
N PRO A 139 -12.71 38.18 -21.18
CA PRO A 139 -13.34 39.17 -22.07
C PRO A 139 -12.37 39.86 -23.05
N GLY A 140 -11.14 40.14 -22.60
CA GLY A 140 -10.08 40.72 -23.44
C GLY A 140 -9.41 39.76 -24.44
N ALA A 141 -9.91 38.53 -24.59
CA ALA A 141 -9.39 37.54 -25.55
C ALA A 141 -10.50 36.61 -26.07
N GLN A 142 -11.74 37.11 -26.13
CA GLN A 142 -12.92 36.33 -26.47
C GLN A 142 -12.86 35.83 -27.92
N GLN A 143 -12.52 36.71 -28.87
CA GLN A 143 -12.63 36.43 -30.30
C GLN A 143 -11.56 35.45 -30.76
N CYS A 144 -10.29 35.65 -30.37
CA CYS A 144 -9.22 34.74 -30.71
C CYS A 144 -9.42 33.34 -30.07
N SER A 145 -9.90 33.28 -28.81
CA SER A 145 -10.18 32.01 -28.14
C SER A 145 -11.36 31.27 -28.79
N ALA A 146 -12.46 31.99 -29.10
CA ALA A 146 -13.61 31.41 -29.79
C ALA A 146 -13.24 30.88 -31.17
N GLN A 147 -12.36 31.59 -31.90
CA GLN A 147 -11.87 31.11 -33.19
C GLN A 147 -11.01 29.84 -33.05
N ALA A 148 -10.13 29.78 -32.05
CA ALA A 148 -9.37 28.55 -31.77
C ALA A 148 -10.30 27.37 -31.45
N ALA A 149 -11.29 27.57 -30.57
CA ALA A 149 -12.29 26.54 -30.25
C ALA A 149 -13.08 26.10 -31.48
N ARG A 150 -13.48 27.04 -32.34
CA ARG A 150 -14.24 26.77 -33.58
C ARG A 150 -13.45 25.94 -34.57
N ILE A 151 -12.17 26.23 -34.78
CA ILE A 151 -11.29 25.45 -35.68
C ILE A 151 -11.16 24.01 -35.19
N VAL A 152 -10.86 23.83 -33.90
CA VAL A 152 -10.72 22.50 -33.29
C VAL A 152 -12.06 21.75 -33.33
N TYR A 153 -13.17 22.42 -33.00
CA TYR A 153 -14.52 21.86 -33.04
C TYR A 153 -14.89 21.35 -34.43
N ASN A 154 -14.77 22.18 -35.46
CA ASN A 154 -15.13 21.82 -36.83
C ASN A 154 -14.31 20.62 -37.33
N ALA A 155 -13.00 20.60 -37.04
CA ALA A 155 -12.14 19.49 -37.41
C ALA A 155 -12.50 18.20 -36.65
N ALA A 156 -12.78 18.28 -35.35
CA ALA A 156 -13.21 17.15 -34.54
C ALA A 156 -14.54 16.56 -35.05
N VAL A 157 -15.55 17.40 -35.30
CA VAL A 157 -16.86 16.98 -35.81
C VAL A 157 -16.74 16.36 -37.21
N ASN A 158 -15.95 16.96 -38.11
CA ASN A 158 -15.70 16.40 -39.44
C ASN A 158 -14.98 15.04 -39.40
N ALA A 159 -14.17 14.79 -38.36
CA ALA A 159 -13.53 13.51 -38.08
C ALA A 159 -14.44 12.52 -37.34
N GLY A 160 -15.69 12.90 -37.06
CA GLY A 160 -16.71 12.04 -36.47
C GLY A 160 -17.01 12.33 -35.01
N ALA A 161 -16.53 13.42 -34.38
CA ALA A 161 -16.93 13.75 -33.02
C ALA A 161 -18.40 14.20 -32.91
N PRO A 162 -19.06 14.00 -31.76
CA PRO A 162 -20.43 14.45 -31.51
C PRO A 162 -20.59 15.98 -31.63
N GLN A 163 -21.76 16.42 -32.09
CA GLN A 163 -22.11 17.84 -32.07
C GLN A 163 -22.11 18.37 -30.62
N GLY A 164 -21.59 19.58 -30.42
CA GLY A 164 -21.52 20.17 -29.07
C GLY A 164 -20.41 19.60 -28.17
N CYS A 165 -19.46 18.81 -28.71
CA CYS A 165 -18.30 18.32 -27.96
C CYS A 165 -17.36 19.45 -27.48
N ILE A 166 -17.34 20.58 -28.19
CA ILE A 166 -16.64 21.81 -27.80
C ILE A 166 -17.59 22.98 -27.97
N GLN A 167 -17.78 23.75 -26.90
CA GLN A 167 -18.70 24.90 -26.85
C GLN A 167 -18.06 26.04 -26.05
N TRP A 168 -18.64 27.24 -26.10
CA TRP A 168 -18.19 28.38 -25.30
C TRP A 168 -19.35 29.35 -25.02
N VAL A 169 -19.17 30.19 -24.01
CA VAL A 169 -20.07 31.30 -23.70
C VAL A 169 -19.81 32.45 -24.69
N GLU A 170 -20.82 32.83 -25.48
CA GLU A 170 -20.67 33.88 -26.52
C GLU A 170 -20.44 35.28 -25.95
N THR A 171 -21.14 35.63 -24.86
CA THR A 171 -21.01 36.93 -24.18
C THR A 171 -20.36 36.72 -22.81
N PRO A 172 -19.05 36.97 -22.65
CA PRO A 172 -18.34 36.66 -21.43
C PRO A 172 -18.73 37.61 -20.29
N SER A 173 -19.08 37.05 -19.14
CA SER A 173 -19.34 37.81 -17.91
C SER A 173 -18.94 36.99 -16.68
N MET A 174 -18.70 37.66 -15.54
CA MET A 174 -18.46 36.97 -14.26
C MET A 174 -19.67 36.12 -13.86
N GLU A 175 -20.88 36.63 -14.11
CA GLU A 175 -22.14 35.93 -13.83
C GLU A 175 -22.26 34.64 -14.66
N ALA A 176 -21.96 34.70 -15.96
CA ALA A 176 -22.00 33.54 -16.84
C ALA A 176 -20.93 32.50 -16.49
N THR A 177 -19.72 32.94 -16.14
CA THR A 177 -18.64 32.07 -15.69
C THR A 177 -19.03 31.36 -14.39
N ASN A 178 -19.59 32.10 -13.44
CA ASN A 178 -20.04 31.55 -12.15
C ASN A 178 -21.22 30.58 -12.32
N ALA A 179 -22.18 30.92 -13.20
CA ALA A 179 -23.29 30.05 -13.54
C ALA A 179 -22.80 28.73 -14.18
N LEU A 180 -21.87 28.79 -15.14
CA LEU A 180 -21.28 27.60 -15.75
C LEU A 180 -20.56 26.71 -14.72
N MET A 181 -19.69 27.29 -13.90
CA MET A 181 -18.95 26.52 -12.89
C MET A 181 -19.88 25.83 -11.89
N ASN A 182 -20.97 26.47 -11.48
CA ASN A 182 -21.92 25.90 -10.51
C ASN A 182 -23.03 25.04 -11.13
N HIS A 183 -23.17 24.99 -12.46
CA HIS A 183 -24.28 24.28 -13.12
C HIS A 183 -24.24 22.77 -12.87
N GLN A 184 -25.34 22.14 -12.43
CA GLN A 184 -25.34 20.73 -12.00
C GLN A 184 -24.79 19.72 -13.02
N GLY A 185 -24.99 19.95 -14.32
CA GLY A 185 -24.47 19.09 -15.38
C GLY A 185 -22.97 19.20 -15.68
N VAL A 186 -22.23 20.13 -15.06
CA VAL A 186 -20.76 20.23 -15.18
C VAL A 186 -20.09 19.39 -14.09
N SER A 187 -19.20 18.48 -14.48
CA SER A 187 -18.51 17.55 -13.59
C SER A 187 -17.20 18.11 -13.01
N VAL A 188 -16.38 18.75 -13.85
CA VAL A 188 -15.02 19.19 -13.49
C VAL A 188 -14.73 20.58 -14.03
N ILE A 189 -13.99 21.38 -13.26
CA ILE A 189 -13.56 22.73 -13.67
C ILE A 189 -12.06 22.74 -13.95
N LEU A 190 -11.65 23.13 -15.16
CA LEU A 190 -10.26 23.41 -15.50
C LEU A 190 -10.01 24.93 -15.37
N ALA A 191 -9.48 25.36 -14.24
CA ALA A 191 -9.32 26.77 -13.89
C ALA A 191 -7.90 27.28 -14.20
N THR A 192 -7.71 27.91 -15.36
CA THR A 192 -6.45 28.58 -15.72
C THR A 192 -6.66 30.09 -15.75
N GLY A 193 -6.22 30.76 -14.69
CA GLY A 193 -6.42 32.20 -14.50
C GLY A 193 -5.81 32.65 -13.17
N GLY A 194 -6.05 33.91 -12.80
CA GLY A 194 -5.52 34.45 -11.54
C GLY A 194 -6.10 33.76 -10.30
N ASN A 195 -5.41 33.93 -9.16
CA ASN A 195 -5.73 33.27 -7.88
C ASN A 195 -7.19 33.44 -7.43
N ALA A 196 -7.83 34.58 -7.71
CA ALA A 196 -9.24 34.81 -7.38
C ALA A 196 -10.19 33.87 -8.14
N MET A 197 -9.94 33.68 -9.44
CA MET A 197 -10.72 32.77 -10.28
C MET A 197 -10.52 31.31 -9.85
N VAL A 198 -9.28 30.93 -9.55
CA VAL A 198 -8.96 29.58 -9.06
C VAL A 198 -9.66 29.31 -7.73
N ARG A 199 -9.62 30.26 -6.77
CA ARG A 199 -10.34 30.16 -5.51
C ARG A 199 -11.85 30.02 -5.72
N SER A 200 -12.42 30.75 -6.68
CA SER A 200 -13.83 30.60 -7.05
C SER A 200 -14.14 29.19 -7.55
N ALA A 201 -13.30 28.63 -8.42
CA ALA A 201 -13.48 27.27 -8.96
C ALA A 201 -13.45 26.20 -7.85
N TYR A 202 -12.54 26.29 -6.89
CA TYR A 202 -12.50 25.37 -5.73
C TYR A 202 -13.66 25.57 -4.75
N SER A 203 -14.38 26.70 -4.83
CA SER A 203 -15.52 27.00 -3.95
C SER A 203 -16.86 26.55 -4.52
N CYS A 204 -16.89 26.01 -5.75
CA CYS A 204 -18.11 25.55 -6.44
C CYS A 204 -18.63 24.19 -5.97
N GLY A 205 -17.99 23.54 -4.98
CA GLY A 205 -18.39 22.20 -4.50
C GLY A 205 -18.12 21.08 -5.51
N LYS A 206 -17.27 21.33 -6.52
CA LYS A 206 -16.92 20.38 -7.59
C LYS A 206 -15.42 20.14 -7.64
N PRO A 207 -14.97 18.99 -8.17
CA PRO A 207 -13.57 18.80 -8.51
C PRO A 207 -13.10 19.92 -9.45
N ALA A 208 -12.07 20.65 -9.03
CA ALA A 208 -11.43 21.69 -9.80
C ALA A 208 -9.94 21.36 -9.96
N LEU A 209 -9.42 21.55 -11.17
CA LEU A 209 -8.00 21.49 -11.50
C LEU A 209 -7.54 22.92 -11.78
N GLY A 210 -7.04 23.54 -10.72
CA GLY A 210 -6.55 24.92 -10.73
C GLY A 210 -5.04 25.04 -10.94
N VAL A 211 -4.61 26.28 -11.15
CA VAL A 211 -3.20 26.70 -11.20
C VAL A 211 -2.91 27.68 -10.05
N GLY A 212 -1.67 28.14 -9.93
CA GLY A 212 -1.27 29.24 -9.06
C GLY A 212 -0.47 30.29 -9.81
N ALA A 213 -0.18 31.41 -9.14
CA ALA A 213 0.78 32.40 -9.63
C ALA A 213 2.21 31.84 -9.62
N GLY A 214 3.07 32.36 -10.49
CA GLY A 214 4.47 31.95 -10.57
C GLY A 214 5.42 33.09 -10.21
N ASN A 215 6.36 32.83 -9.30
CA ASN A 215 7.44 33.77 -8.99
C ASN A 215 8.81 33.09 -9.11
N ALA A 216 9.10 32.56 -10.29
CA ALA A 216 10.20 31.62 -10.49
C ALA A 216 11.59 32.26 -10.32
N PRO A 217 12.41 31.82 -9.37
CA PRO A 217 13.84 32.18 -9.33
C PRO A 217 14.65 31.25 -10.24
N ALA A 218 15.74 31.78 -10.80
CA ALA A 218 16.81 30.98 -11.40
C ALA A 218 18.11 31.18 -10.61
N TYR A 219 18.51 30.16 -9.84
CA TYR A 219 19.78 30.19 -9.12
C TYR A 219 20.92 29.67 -10.01
N ILE A 220 21.89 30.53 -10.31
CA ILE A 220 23.10 30.18 -11.06
C ILE A 220 24.25 30.07 -10.06
N HIS A 221 24.60 28.82 -9.73
CA HIS A 221 25.73 28.50 -8.88
C HIS A 221 27.04 28.64 -9.67
N SER A 222 28.13 28.95 -8.98
CA SER A 222 29.49 29.12 -9.55
C SER A 222 30.01 27.93 -10.36
N SER A 223 29.49 26.71 -10.13
CA SER A 223 29.82 25.51 -10.92
C SER A 223 29.01 25.35 -12.21
N ALA A 224 28.06 26.25 -12.50
CA ALA A 224 27.22 26.17 -13.69
C ALA A 224 28.03 26.28 -14.99
N ASN A 225 27.45 25.76 -16.08
CA ASN A 225 27.84 26.24 -17.41
C ASN A 225 27.24 27.63 -17.60
N LEU A 226 28.03 28.67 -17.33
CA LEU A 226 27.56 30.05 -17.31
C LEU A 226 26.93 30.47 -18.65
N ASN A 227 27.59 30.18 -19.78
CA ASN A 227 27.09 30.53 -21.11
C ASN A 227 25.71 29.95 -21.39
N ARG A 228 25.49 28.67 -21.03
CA ARG A 228 24.18 28.04 -21.16
C ARG A 228 23.16 28.67 -20.20
N ALA A 229 23.55 28.86 -18.93
CA ALA A 229 22.64 29.38 -17.92
C ALA A 229 22.11 30.79 -18.28
N VAL A 230 22.98 31.68 -18.73
CA VAL A 230 22.58 33.03 -19.17
C VAL A 230 21.69 32.94 -20.41
N TYR A 231 22.07 32.13 -21.40
CA TYR A 231 21.27 31.93 -22.62
C TYR A 231 19.85 31.42 -22.29
N ASP A 232 19.75 30.40 -21.44
CA ASP A 232 18.48 29.81 -21.01
C ASP A 232 17.59 30.85 -20.32
N VAL A 233 18.13 31.62 -19.37
CA VAL A 233 17.38 32.66 -18.65
C VAL A 233 16.88 33.74 -19.60
N VAL A 234 17.71 34.22 -20.54
CA VAL A 234 17.30 35.23 -21.53
C VAL A 234 16.23 34.67 -22.47
N ALA A 235 16.45 33.49 -23.04
CA ALA A 235 15.53 32.85 -23.98
C ALA A 235 14.16 32.58 -23.33
N SER A 236 14.14 32.15 -22.07
CA SER A 236 12.91 31.95 -21.32
C SER A 236 12.20 33.27 -21.00
N LYS A 237 12.97 34.29 -20.59
CA LYS A 237 12.40 35.56 -20.14
C LYS A 237 11.84 36.41 -21.28
N ALA A 238 12.51 36.40 -22.42
CA ALA A 238 12.10 37.14 -23.61
C ALA A 238 10.88 36.51 -24.30
N PHE A 239 10.66 35.20 -24.11
CA PHE A 239 9.60 34.46 -24.79
C PHE A 239 8.19 34.98 -24.48
N ASP A 240 7.48 35.39 -25.53
CA ASP A 240 6.18 36.07 -25.54
C ASP A 240 6.18 37.26 -24.56
N ASN A 241 7.28 38.02 -24.54
CA ASN A 241 7.54 39.13 -23.62
C ASN A 241 7.37 38.73 -22.15
N GLY A 242 7.83 37.54 -21.76
CA GLY A 242 7.84 37.10 -20.36
C GLY A 242 6.47 36.78 -19.77
N MET A 243 5.46 36.51 -20.61
CA MET A 243 4.09 36.25 -20.16
C MET A 243 3.81 34.81 -19.70
N ILE A 244 4.74 33.89 -19.89
CA ILE A 244 4.60 32.54 -19.33
C ILE A 244 4.76 32.62 -17.82
N CYS A 245 3.80 32.08 -17.06
CA CYS A 245 3.81 32.12 -15.58
C CYS A 245 5.02 31.38 -14.97
N ALA A 246 5.59 30.42 -15.69
CA ALA A 246 6.83 29.77 -15.28
C ALA A 246 8.09 30.59 -15.56
N SER A 247 8.02 31.69 -16.32
CA SER A 247 9.18 32.51 -16.68
C SER A 247 9.87 33.09 -15.45
N GLU A 248 11.20 33.22 -15.53
CA GLU A 248 12.04 33.72 -14.47
C GLU A 248 11.59 35.12 -14.06
N GLN A 249 11.53 35.34 -12.74
CA GLN A 249 11.25 36.64 -12.13
C GLN A 249 12.51 37.23 -11.49
N ALA A 250 13.45 36.38 -11.08
CA ALA A 250 14.77 36.78 -10.63
C ALA A 250 15.85 35.82 -11.09
N VAL A 251 17.05 36.33 -11.34
CA VAL A 251 18.29 35.56 -11.40
C VAL A 251 19.08 35.80 -10.11
N ILE A 252 19.47 34.72 -9.46
CA ILE A 252 20.29 34.74 -8.25
C ILE A 252 21.68 34.23 -8.66
N LEU A 253 22.69 35.08 -8.52
CA LEU A 253 24.04 34.80 -8.99
C LEU A 253 24.99 34.62 -7.80
N ASP A 254 25.81 33.58 -7.81
CA ASP A 254 26.97 33.54 -6.90
C ASP A 254 27.89 34.74 -7.17
N GLU A 255 28.39 35.37 -6.10
CA GLU A 255 29.24 36.56 -6.17
C GLU A 255 30.45 36.36 -7.11
N ALA A 256 31.04 35.16 -7.07
CA ALA A 256 32.22 34.79 -7.87
C ALA A 256 32.00 34.86 -9.40
N ILE A 257 30.77 34.73 -9.90
CA ILE A 257 30.45 34.72 -11.33
C ILE A 257 29.61 35.92 -11.77
N LYS A 258 29.22 36.80 -10.84
CA LYS A 258 28.27 37.90 -11.09
C LYS A 258 28.73 38.81 -12.23
N ALA A 259 29.99 39.23 -12.22
CA ALA A 259 30.51 40.18 -13.22
C ALA A 259 30.47 39.58 -14.64
N ASP A 260 30.94 38.34 -14.79
CA ASP A 260 30.92 37.63 -16.07
C ASP A 260 29.50 37.36 -16.55
N ALA A 261 28.59 36.98 -15.64
CA ALA A 261 27.18 36.76 -15.95
C ALA A 261 26.51 38.03 -16.50
N LEU A 262 26.67 39.17 -15.82
CA LEU A 262 26.09 40.45 -16.24
C LEU A 262 26.61 40.90 -17.61
N LYS A 263 27.90 40.68 -17.87
CA LYS A 263 28.47 40.95 -19.20
C LYS A 263 27.82 40.07 -20.27
N GLN A 264 27.65 38.77 -20.02
CA GLN A 264 27.00 37.88 -20.98
C GLN A 264 25.52 38.22 -21.20
N PHE A 265 24.80 38.68 -20.16
CA PHE A 265 23.44 39.19 -20.34
C PHE A 265 23.43 40.40 -21.28
N GLN A 266 24.37 41.34 -21.14
CA GLN A 266 24.50 42.48 -22.05
C GLN A 266 24.85 42.05 -23.48
N ASP A 267 25.77 41.08 -23.64
CA ASP A 267 26.14 40.53 -24.95
C ASP A 267 24.95 39.88 -25.67
N LEU A 268 23.96 39.38 -24.93
CA LEU A 268 22.69 38.85 -25.45
C LEU A 268 21.59 39.91 -25.62
N GLY A 269 21.89 41.20 -25.45
CA GLY A 269 20.95 42.29 -25.68
C GLY A 269 20.05 42.64 -24.50
N CYS A 270 20.46 42.31 -23.27
CA CYS A 270 19.79 42.78 -22.06
C CYS A 270 20.33 44.14 -21.57
N HIS A 271 19.45 45.00 -21.05
CA HIS A 271 19.83 46.27 -20.43
C HIS A 271 19.99 46.12 -18.91
N ILE A 272 21.10 46.60 -18.35
CA ILE A 272 21.30 46.63 -16.89
C ILE A 272 20.82 47.99 -16.37
N ALA A 273 19.72 48.00 -15.63
CA ALA A 273 19.12 49.23 -15.13
C ALA A 273 20.01 49.91 -14.08
N THR A 274 20.17 51.23 -14.22
CA THR A 274 20.73 52.09 -13.16
C THR A 274 19.77 52.19 -11.97
N GLU A 275 20.23 52.69 -10.83
CA GLU A 275 19.35 52.91 -9.66
C GLU A 275 18.17 53.85 -9.98
N ALA A 276 18.41 54.88 -10.82
CA ALA A 276 17.37 55.81 -11.25
C ALA A 276 16.34 55.14 -12.19
N GLU A 277 16.80 54.29 -13.11
CA GLU A 277 15.92 53.51 -14.00
C GLU A 277 15.13 52.46 -13.21
N LYS A 278 15.77 51.78 -12.25
CA LYS A 278 15.10 50.86 -11.32
C LYS A 278 13.95 51.54 -10.59
N ALA A 279 14.17 52.71 -9.98
CA ALA A 279 13.12 53.43 -9.26
C ALA A 279 11.94 53.82 -10.17
N LYS A 280 12.22 54.17 -11.44
CA LYS A 280 11.18 54.41 -12.46
C LYS A 280 10.39 53.15 -12.79
N LEU A 281 11.07 52.01 -12.96
CA LEU A 281 10.43 50.71 -13.20
C LEU A 281 9.53 50.30 -12.04
N GLU A 282 9.99 50.41 -10.80
CA GLU A 282 9.19 50.11 -9.60
C GLU A 282 7.89 50.91 -9.58
N LYS A 283 7.98 52.22 -9.84
CA LYS A 283 6.83 53.11 -9.88
C LYS A 283 5.86 52.76 -11.00
N LEU A 284 6.35 52.40 -12.18
CA LEU A 284 5.49 52.00 -13.32
C LEU A 284 4.80 50.64 -13.08
N LEU A 285 5.58 49.63 -12.64
CA LEU A 285 5.12 48.25 -12.54
C LEU A 285 4.23 48.03 -11.32
N PHE A 286 4.53 48.70 -10.20
CA PHE A 286 3.90 48.42 -8.90
C PHE A 286 3.29 49.65 -8.22
N GLY A 287 3.51 50.87 -8.75
CA GLY A 287 3.01 52.10 -8.15
C GLY A 287 3.73 52.49 -6.85
N ALA A 288 4.87 51.86 -6.55
CA ALA A 288 5.64 52.05 -5.32
C ALA A 288 7.13 52.13 -5.65
N THR A 289 7.93 52.69 -4.75
CA THR A 289 9.40 52.64 -4.80
C THR A 289 9.88 51.76 -3.65
N ALA A 290 10.95 51.00 -3.86
CA ALA A 290 11.45 50.06 -2.88
C ALA A 290 11.66 50.70 -1.49
N PHE A 291 11.41 49.91 -0.44
CA PHE A 291 11.50 50.29 0.98
C PHE A 291 10.58 51.44 1.41
N THR A 292 9.45 51.61 0.72
CA THR A 292 8.37 52.52 1.14
C THR A 292 7.13 51.74 1.58
N ASP A 293 6.30 52.34 2.45
CA ASP A 293 5.05 51.73 2.94
C ASP A 293 4.08 51.36 1.80
N ALA A 294 4.17 52.04 0.65
CA ALA A 294 3.37 51.76 -0.54
C ALA A 294 3.58 50.33 -1.09
N CYS A 295 4.73 49.70 -0.81
CA CYS A 295 5.05 48.38 -1.34
C CYS A 295 4.13 47.27 -0.79
N GLN A 296 3.57 47.43 0.41
CA GLN A 296 2.69 46.43 1.04
C GLN A 296 1.36 46.26 0.28
N SER A 297 0.83 47.36 -0.26
CA SER A 297 -0.42 47.36 -1.04
C SER A 297 -0.19 47.32 -2.54
N ALA A 298 1.07 47.33 -2.99
CA ALA A 298 1.43 47.32 -4.40
C ALA A 298 0.82 46.13 -5.15
N ARG A 299 0.37 46.40 -6.37
CA ARG A 299 -0.20 45.42 -7.30
C ARG A 299 0.44 45.63 -8.66
N LEU A 300 0.63 44.53 -9.39
CA LEU A 300 1.15 44.60 -10.74
C LEU A 300 0.21 45.43 -11.62
N ASN A 301 0.78 46.42 -12.30
CA ASN A 301 0.07 47.23 -13.28
C ASN A 301 -0.32 46.33 -14.47
N PRO A 302 -1.60 46.07 -14.76
CA PRO A 302 -1.98 45.12 -15.81
C PRO A 302 -1.62 45.58 -17.23
N ARG A 303 -1.24 46.87 -17.42
CA ARG A 303 -0.87 47.43 -18.73
C ARG A 303 0.53 47.03 -19.19
N ILE A 304 1.44 46.69 -18.28
CA ILE A 304 2.82 46.29 -18.62
C ILE A 304 2.91 44.82 -19.05
N VAL A 305 1.89 44.01 -18.75
CA VAL A 305 1.90 42.55 -18.99
C VAL A 305 2.05 42.28 -20.48
N GLY A 306 3.11 41.57 -20.85
CA GLY A 306 3.43 41.24 -22.24
C GLY A 306 3.85 42.39 -23.14
N GLN A 307 4.16 43.57 -22.58
CA GLN A 307 4.77 44.65 -23.34
C GLN A 307 6.26 44.39 -23.56
N SER A 308 6.84 44.93 -24.63
CA SER A 308 8.27 44.78 -24.91
C SER A 308 9.13 45.52 -23.87
N ALA A 309 10.40 45.14 -23.73
CA ALA A 309 11.33 45.85 -22.85
C ALA A 309 11.46 47.34 -23.26
N HIS A 310 11.49 47.61 -24.56
CA HIS A 310 11.50 48.95 -25.13
C HIS A 310 10.29 49.78 -24.67
N ASP A 311 9.07 49.25 -24.82
CA ASP A 311 7.85 49.99 -24.47
C ASP A 311 7.73 50.22 -22.96
N ILE A 312 8.21 49.27 -22.16
CA ILE A 312 8.24 49.41 -20.69
C ILE A 312 9.22 50.51 -20.28
N ALA A 313 10.42 50.55 -20.86
CA ALA A 313 11.39 51.60 -20.59
C ALA A 313 10.83 52.98 -20.97
N HIS A 314 10.28 53.11 -22.18
CA HIS A 314 9.69 54.36 -22.66
C HIS A 314 8.54 54.83 -21.75
N GLN A 315 7.64 53.92 -21.34
CA GLN A 315 6.58 54.23 -20.37
C GLN A 315 7.10 54.61 -18.98
N ALA A 316 8.24 54.05 -18.56
CA ALA A 316 8.89 54.38 -17.29
C ALA A 316 9.66 55.72 -17.37
N GLY A 317 9.88 56.26 -18.57
CA GLY A 317 10.56 57.52 -18.81
C GLY A 317 12.07 57.40 -18.96
N PHE A 318 12.55 56.32 -19.59
CA PHE A 318 13.93 56.17 -20.09
C PHE A 318 13.95 55.38 -21.40
N GLU A 319 15.08 55.37 -22.10
CA GLU A 319 15.19 54.76 -23.43
C GLU A 319 16.13 53.56 -23.40
N VAL A 320 15.77 52.50 -24.12
CA VAL A 320 16.62 51.35 -24.44
C VAL A 320 16.47 51.04 -25.93
N PRO A 321 17.44 50.39 -26.59
CA PRO A 321 17.31 50.05 -28.01
C PRO A 321 16.07 49.17 -28.31
N GLU A 322 15.45 49.38 -29.47
CA GLU A 322 14.47 48.42 -30.02
C GLU A 322 15.12 47.03 -30.12
N GLY A 323 14.38 45.98 -29.74
CA GLY A 323 14.90 44.61 -29.69
C GLY A 323 15.66 44.23 -28.41
N THR A 324 15.71 45.11 -27.41
CA THR A 324 16.20 44.76 -26.05
C THR A 324 15.44 43.54 -25.52
N GLN A 325 16.17 42.49 -25.11
CA GLN A 325 15.58 41.21 -24.71
C GLN A 325 14.92 41.27 -23.32
N ALA A 326 15.60 41.88 -22.35
CA ALA A 326 15.10 42.09 -21.00
C ALA A 326 15.81 43.24 -20.29
N ILE A 327 15.17 43.80 -19.26
CA ILE A 327 15.75 44.80 -18.36
C ILE A 327 16.06 44.14 -17.02
N LEU A 328 17.34 44.17 -16.61
CA LEU A 328 17.82 43.59 -15.37
C LEU A 328 17.97 44.68 -14.31
N ALA A 329 17.26 44.53 -13.20
CA ALA A 329 17.30 45.47 -12.08
C ALA A 329 17.96 44.83 -10.86
N GLN A 330 18.99 45.48 -10.29
CA GLN A 330 19.67 45.00 -9.09
C GLN A 330 18.76 45.11 -7.87
N CYS A 331 18.54 44.00 -7.16
CA CYS A 331 17.77 43.93 -5.92
C CYS A 331 18.67 43.46 -4.77
N THR A 332 18.33 43.85 -3.54
CA THR A 332 19.15 43.56 -2.35
C THR A 332 18.59 42.43 -1.49
N GLU A 333 17.26 42.27 -1.45
CA GLU A 333 16.58 41.24 -0.68
C GLU A 333 15.32 40.74 -1.39
N VAL A 334 14.81 39.59 -0.95
CA VAL A 334 13.51 39.05 -1.37
C VAL A 334 12.49 39.43 -0.31
N SER A 335 11.69 40.45 -0.59
CA SER A 335 10.65 40.91 0.33
C SER A 335 9.58 41.70 -0.43
N TYR A 336 8.43 41.90 0.21
CA TYR A 336 7.41 42.81 -0.34
C TYR A 336 7.88 44.26 -0.40
N SER A 337 8.88 44.66 0.39
CA SER A 337 9.49 45.99 0.35
C SER A 337 10.36 46.21 -0.89
N GLU A 338 10.78 45.14 -1.56
CA GLU A 338 11.54 45.15 -2.80
C GLU A 338 10.65 44.66 -3.97
N PRO A 339 9.74 45.50 -4.52
CA PRO A 339 8.62 45.04 -5.34
C PRO A 339 9.02 44.35 -6.65
N LEU A 340 10.21 44.61 -7.21
CA LEU A 340 10.69 43.91 -8.41
C LEU A 340 11.01 42.42 -8.19
N THR A 341 11.06 41.95 -6.94
CA THR A 341 11.20 40.51 -6.63
C THR A 341 9.89 39.72 -6.75
N ARG A 342 8.77 40.39 -7.09
CA ARG A 342 7.46 39.77 -7.31
C ARG A 342 7.27 39.32 -8.77
N GLU A 343 6.15 38.68 -9.06
CA GLU A 343 5.74 38.33 -10.41
C GLU A 343 5.47 39.59 -11.27
N LYS A 344 6.07 39.65 -12.47
CA LYS A 344 6.03 40.83 -13.36
C LYS A 344 5.38 40.56 -14.71
N LEU A 345 5.31 39.30 -15.17
CA LEU A 345 4.74 38.89 -16.47
C LEU A 345 5.15 39.78 -17.67
N SER A 346 6.40 40.24 -17.65
CA SER A 346 7.00 41.17 -18.60
C SER A 346 8.52 40.94 -18.64
N PRO A 347 9.26 41.43 -19.65
CA PRO A 347 10.71 41.22 -19.79
C PRO A 347 11.54 42.10 -18.82
N VAL A 348 11.18 42.09 -17.54
CA VAL A 348 11.95 42.71 -16.44
C VAL A 348 12.37 41.60 -15.47
N LEU A 349 13.65 41.56 -15.10
CA LEU A 349 14.25 40.52 -14.26
C LEU A 349 14.97 41.13 -13.07
N ALA A 350 14.70 40.65 -11.85
CA ALA A 350 15.48 41.04 -10.68
C ALA A 350 16.83 40.31 -10.68
N VAL A 351 17.90 40.99 -10.26
CA VAL A 351 19.23 40.42 -10.09
C VAL A 351 19.58 40.45 -8.61
N LEU A 352 19.77 39.26 -8.02
CA LEU A 352 20.17 39.08 -6.62
C LEU A 352 21.57 38.44 -6.57
N THR A 353 22.32 38.72 -5.51
CA THR A 353 23.67 38.18 -5.30
C THR A 353 23.69 37.27 -4.08
N ALA A 354 24.21 36.05 -4.25
CA ALA A 354 24.43 35.09 -3.19
C ALA A 354 25.93 34.97 -2.87
N LYS A 355 26.27 34.96 -1.58
CA LYS A 355 27.64 34.77 -1.09
C LYS A 355 28.09 33.32 -1.21
N ASP A 356 27.14 32.39 -1.04
CA ASP A 356 27.37 30.95 -1.12
C ASP A 356 26.10 30.19 -1.53
N ALA A 357 26.26 28.88 -1.73
CA ALA A 357 25.18 27.99 -2.13
C ALA A 357 23.98 27.96 -1.17
N ASN A 358 24.21 28.08 0.14
CA ASN A 358 23.11 28.07 1.10
C ASN A 358 22.27 29.34 0.96
N GLN A 359 22.92 30.50 0.82
CA GLN A 359 22.22 31.76 0.60
C GLN A 359 21.49 31.77 -0.75
N GLY A 360 22.09 31.24 -1.82
CA GLY A 360 21.46 31.15 -3.14
C GLY A 360 20.19 30.29 -3.12
N ILE A 361 20.24 29.14 -2.44
CA ILE A 361 19.08 28.27 -2.22
C ILE A 361 18.02 28.98 -1.38
N GLU A 362 18.42 29.70 -0.32
CA GLU A 362 17.47 30.39 0.56
C GLU A 362 16.75 31.55 -0.14
N LEU A 363 17.47 32.37 -0.93
CA LEU A 363 16.87 33.43 -1.75
C LEU A 363 15.88 32.85 -2.77
N ALA A 364 16.21 31.70 -3.38
CA ALA A 364 15.30 31.02 -4.29
C ALA A 364 14.05 30.51 -3.55
N ALA A 365 14.21 29.95 -2.35
CA ALA A 365 13.07 29.52 -1.55
C ALA A 365 12.17 30.68 -1.15
N GLN A 366 12.74 31.81 -0.73
CA GLN A 366 12.00 33.02 -0.37
C GLN A 366 11.19 33.57 -1.56
N MET A 367 11.76 33.56 -2.77
CA MET A 367 11.07 34.00 -3.99
C MET A 367 9.81 33.17 -4.24
N VAL A 368 9.94 31.85 -4.10
CA VAL A 368 8.81 30.91 -4.24
C VAL A 368 7.80 31.12 -3.12
N GLU A 369 8.23 31.32 -1.88
CA GLU A 369 7.36 31.53 -0.71
C GLU A 369 6.58 32.85 -0.78
N GLN A 370 7.13 33.89 -1.41
CA GLN A 370 6.52 35.22 -1.46
C GLN A 370 5.27 35.29 -2.35
N ASP A 371 5.27 34.69 -3.54
CA ASP A 371 4.12 34.76 -4.46
C ASP A 371 4.07 33.57 -5.46
N GLY A 372 4.91 32.53 -5.29
CA GLY A 372 5.14 31.47 -6.29
C GLY A 372 4.97 30.02 -5.80
N LEU A 373 4.38 29.82 -4.62
CA LEU A 373 4.34 28.53 -3.93
C LEU A 373 3.81 27.42 -4.83
N GLY A 374 4.61 26.35 -4.96
CA GLY A 374 4.27 25.18 -5.75
C GLY A 374 4.39 25.34 -7.26
N HIS A 375 4.76 26.51 -7.80
CA HIS A 375 4.79 26.70 -9.25
C HIS A 375 6.09 26.18 -9.88
N THR A 376 7.14 27.01 -9.94
CA THR A 376 8.39 26.72 -10.66
C THR A 376 9.60 27.38 -10.00
N ALA A 377 10.75 26.72 -10.03
CA ALA A 377 12.05 27.31 -9.73
C ALA A 377 13.14 26.61 -10.58
N ALA A 378 14.23 27.31 -10.87
CA ALA A 378 15.37 26.77 -11.60
C ALA A 378 16.67 26.80 -10.82
N ILE A 379 17.50 25.80 -11.08
CA ILE A 379 18.89 25.76 -10.67
C ILE A 379 19.79 25.43 -11.86
N HIS A 380 20.80 26.27 -12.10
CA HIS A 380 21.91 25.98 -13.00
C HIS A 380 23.12 25.65 -12.14
N CYS A 381 23.52 24.37 -12.12
CA CYS A 381 24.56 23.86 -11.24
C CYS A 381 25.11 22.53 -11.79
N ARG A 382 26.37 22.22 -11.51
CA ARG A 382 26.97 20.89 -11.77
C ARG A 382 27.25 20.09 -10.49
N ASN A 383 27.08 20.69 -9.32
CA ASN A 383 27.29 20.06 -8.03
C ASN A 383 26.01 19.37 -7.56
N GLN A 384 26.04 18.03 -7.48
CA GLN A 384 24.88 17.20 -7.13
C GLN A 384 24.39 17.42 -5.70
N ASP A 385 25.27 17.71 -4.75
CA ASP A 385 24.88 17.97 -3.35
C ASP A 385 24.10 19.29 -3.24
N VAL A 386 24.49 20.30 -4.02
CA VAL A 386 23.78 21.58 -4.06
C VAL A 386 22.41 21.42 -4.73
N ILE A 387 22.34 20.64 -5.82
CA ILE A 387 21.07 20.31 -6.50
C ILE A 387 20.13 19.58 -5.56
N ALA A 388 20.62 18.58 -4.81
CA ALA A 388 19.82 17.85 -3.83
C ALA A 388 19.32 18.76 -2.70
N LYS A 389 20.16 19.66 -2.17
CA LYS A 389 19.76 20.66 -1.16
C LYS A 389 18.70 21.62 -1.69
N PHE A 390 18.86 22.11 -2.92
CA PHE A 390 17.87 22.95 -3.60
C PHE A 390 16.54 22.21 -3.73
N GLY A 391 16.58 20.95 -4.17
CA GLY A 391 15.43 20.05 -4.28
C GLY A 391 14.64 19.88 -2.98
N ASN A 392 15.35 19.79 -1.86
CA ASN A 392 14.73 19.62 -0.55
C ASN A 392 14.18 20.92 0.05
N ARG A 393 14.78 22.08 -0.24
CA ARG A 393 14.44 23.36 0.40
C ARG A 393 13.39 24.16 -0.35
N VAL A 394 13.42 24.14 -1.69
CA VAL A 394 12.58 25.04 -2.52
C VAL A 394 11.21 24.41 -2.78
N ARG A 395 10.16 25.08 -2.30
CA ARG A 395 8.77 24.58 -2.32
C ARG A 395 8.05 24.82 -3.65
N ALA A 396 8.66 24.41 -4.76
CA ALA A 396 8.05 24.43 -6.09
C ALA A 396 7.82 23.01 -6.62
N VAL A 397 6.75 22.81 -7.41
CA VAL A 397 6.45 21.49 -8.00
C VAL A 397 7.38 21.20 -9.18
N ARG A 398 7.64 22.18 -10.04
CA ARG A 398 8.61 22.04 -11.13
C ARG A 398 9.93 22.66 -10.71
N LEU A 399 10.91 21.82 -10.42
CA LEU A 399 12.30 22.23 -10.27
C LEU A 399 13.00 21.95 -11.60
N VAL A 400 13.39 23.01 -12.29
CA VAL A 400 14.02 22.94 -13.61
C VAL A 400 15.53 23.00 -13.42
N GLU A 401 16.20 21.89 -13.69
CA GLU A 401 17.66 21.84 -13.64
C GLU A 401 18.25 22.18 -15.00
N ASN A 402 19.17 23.15 -15.04
CA ASN A 402 20.05 23.39 -16.19
C ASN A 402 19.32 23.64 -17.53
N ALA A 403 18.15 24.28 -17.49
CA ALA A 403 17.28 24.54 -18.63
C ALA A 403 16.41 25.80 -18.39
N PRO A 404 15.87 26.43 -19.45
CA PRO A 404 14.98 27.59 -19.33
C PRO A 404 13.66 27.23 -18.61
N THR A 405 13.16 28.08 -17.71
CA THR A 405 11.95 27.72 -16.93
C THR A 405 10.66 27.76 -17.72
N SER A 406 10.49 28.69 -18.67
CA SER A 406 9.24 28.80 -19.45
C SER A 406 8.99 27.54 -20.27
N GLN A 407 9.97 27.11 -21.06
CA GLN A 407 9.87 25.92 -21.92
C GLN A 407 10.11 24.63 -21.14
N GLY A 408 10.96 24.67 -20.09
CA GLY A 408 11.21 23.53 -19.22
C GLY A 408 9.99 23.16 -18.38
N ALA A 409 9.31 24.12 -17.76
CA ALA A 409 8.21 23.81 -16.85
C ALA A 409 6.92 23.38 -17.58
N ILE A 410 6.68 23.85 -18.80
CA ILE A 410 5.54 23.37 -19.62
C ILE A 410 5.75 21.94 -20.11
N GLY A 411 6.99 21.44 -20.18
CA GLY A 411 7.33 20.03 -20.39
C GLY A 411 7.42 19.59 -21.86
N GLY A 412 8.11 18.47 -22.12
CA GLY A 412 8.23 17.81 -23.43
C GLY A 412 9.16 18.46 -24.45
N LEU A 413 9.91 19.49 -24.04
CA LEU A 413 10.92 20.16 -24.88
C LEU A 413 12.33 19.96 -24.32
N PHE A 414 12.58 20.43 -23.11
CA PHE A 414 13.89 20.37 -22.44
C PHE A 414 13.99 19.24 -21.42
N ASN A 415 12.85 18.65 -21.02
CA ASN A 415 12.76 17.58 -20.04
C ASN A 415 11.52 16.72 -20.32
N SER A 416 11.35 15.66 -19.54
CA SER A 416 10.26 14.70 -19.68
C SER A 416 9.03 15.03 -18.83
N PHE A 417 8.87 16.28 -18.37
CA PHE A 417 7.61 16.71 -17.78
C PHE A 417 6.48 16.63 -18.82
N ILE A 418 5.25 16.43 -18.34
CA ILE A 418 4.08 16.29 -19.20
C ILE A 418 3.82 17.62 -19.93
N PRO A 419 3.70 17.66 -21.27
CA PRO A 419 3.38 18.89 -22.00
C PRO A 419 2.04 19.49 -21.56
N SER A 420 2.04 20.71 -21.02
CA SER A 420 0.84 21.33 -20.48
C SER A 420 0.89 22.85 -20.43
N LEU A 421 -0.30 23.46 -20.55
CA LEU A 421 -0.54 24.89 -20.30
C LEU A 421 -1.45 25.11 -19.09
N THR A 422 -1.60 24.09 -18.24
CA THR A 422 -2.28 24.17 -16.94
C THR A 422 -1.38 23.52 -15.90
N LEU A 423 -0.64 24.39 -15.21
CA LEU A 423 0.44 24.01 -14.32
C LEU A 423 -0.07 23.99 -12.87
N GLY A 424 -0.54 22.84 -12.39
CA GLY A 424 -1.04 22.70 -11.01
C GLY A 424 0.06 22.89 -9.96
N CYS A 425 -0.20 23.68 -8.92
CA CYS A 425 0.79 24.05 -7.90
C CYS A 425 0.72 23.20 -6.61
N GLY A 426 -0.04 22.11 -6.63
CA GLY A 426 -0.22 21.23 -5.47
C GLY A 426 -0.77 21.93 -4.23
N SER A 427 -0.64 21.27 -3.08
CA SER A 427 -1.12 21.81 -1.80
C SER A 427 -0.44 23.13 -1.40
N TYR A 428 0.78 23.39 -1.88
CA TYR A 428 1.50 24.65 -1.66
C TYR A 428 0.77 25.85 -2.27
N GLY A 429 0.25 25.70 -3.48
CA GLY A 429 -0.55 26.73 -4.16
C GLY A 429 -2.07 26.57 -3.97
N HIS A 430 -2.51 25.79 -2.98
CA HIS A 430 -3.93 25.48 -2.75
C HIS A 430 -4.63 24.85 -3.97
N ASN A 431 -3.97 23.89 -4.63
CA ASN A 431 -4.52 23.14 -5.75
C ASN A 431 -4.64 21.65 -5.44
N SER A 432 -5.61 20.98 -6.07
CA SER A 432 -5.84 19.53 -6.01
C SER A 432 -4.80 18.71 -6.77
N VAL A 433 -4.04 19.35 -7.67
CA VAL A 433 -3.05 18.71 -8.55
C VAL A 433 -1.69 19.39 -8.47
N SER A 434 -0.65 18.58 -8.36
CA SER A 434 0.77 19.00 -8.27
C SER A 434 1.57 18.48 -9.46
N ASN A 435 0.97 18.46 -10.65
CA ASN A 435 1.65 18.08 -11.88
C ASN A 435 1.14 18.94 -13.03
N ASN A 436 1.78 18.83 -14.19
CA ASN A 436 1.28 19.36 -15.45
C ASN A 436 0.01 18.59 -15.82
N VAL A 437 -1.12 19.31 -15.90
CA VAL A 437 -2.41 18.68 -16.18
C VAL A 437 -2.42 18.10 -17.59
N SER A 438 -2.95 16.89 -17.74
CA SER A 438 -3.05 16.15 -18.99
C SER A 438 -4.35 15.31 -19.05
N ALA A 439 -4.55 14.57 -20.13
CA ALA A 439 -5.68 13.65 -20.33
C ALA A 439 -5.89 12.68 -19.14
N VAL A 440 -4.82 12.22 -18.50
CA VAL A 440 -4.91 11.32 -17.34
C VAL A 440 -5.68 11.92 -16.15
N ASN A 441 -5.80 13.25 -16.08
CA ASN A 441 -6.56 13.93 -15.02
C ASN A 441 -8.06 14.08 -15.36
N LEU A 442 -8.48 13.69 -16.56
CA LEU A 442 -9.84 13.83 -17.07
C LEU A 442 -10.52 12.47 -17.28
N ILE A 443 -10.03 11.43 -16.59
CA ILE A 443 -10.66 10.11 -16.56
C ILE A 443 -10.88 9.63 -15.14
N ASN A 444 -12.00 8.92 -14.93
CA ASN A 444 -12.22 8.08 -13.77
C ASN A 444 -11.65 6.69 -14.04
N ILE A 445 -10.89 6.13 -13.10
CA ILE A 445 -10.40 4.75 -13.18
C ILE A 445 -11.26 3.84 -12.31
N LYS A 446 -12.11 3.04 -12.95
CA LYS A 446 -12.83 1.95 -12.28
C LYS A 446 -11.91 0.76 -12.13
N ARG A 447 -11.91 0.13 -10.95
CA ARG A 447 -11.10 -1.06 -10.66
C ARG A 447 -12.01 -2.26 -10.43
N LEU A 448 -11.86 -3.27 -11.27
CA LEU A 448 -12.49 -4.58 -11.10
C LEU A 448 -11.47 -5.53 -10.47
N GLY A 449 -11.73 -5.97 -9.24
CA GLY A 449 -10.93 -6.97 -8.54
C GLY A 449 -11.60 -8.34 -8.58
N ARG A 450 -10.89 -9.37 -9.06
CA ARG A 450 -11.37 -10.75 -8.96
C ARG A 450 -11.08 -11.34 -7.57
N ARG A 451 -11.79 -12.40 -7.20
CA ARG A 451 -11.42 -13.23 -6.04
C ARG A 451 -10.04 -13.84 -6.28
N ASN A 452 -9.13 -13.66 -5.33
CA ASN A 452 -7.86 -14.37 -5.28
C ASN A 452 -7.86 -15.27 -4.04
N THR A 453 -7.22 -16.43 -4.15
CA THR A 453 -7.00 -17.34 -3.02
C THR A 453 -5.81 -16.89 -2.20
N VAL A 454 -5.79 -17.28 -0.93
CA VAL A 454 -4.62 -17.16 -0.07
C VAL A 454 -3.66 -18.30 -0.43
N ILE A 455 -2.43 -17.94 -0.78
CA ILE A 455 -1.35 -18.90 -1.02
C ILE A 455 -0.62 -19.11 0.30
N SER A 456 -0.79 -20.28 0.90
CA SER A 456 -0.11 -20.68 2.13
C SER A 456 0.97 -21.73 1.85
N PRO A 457 2.19 -21.59 2.39
CA PRO A 457 3.21 -22.62 2.24
C PRO A 457 2.87 -23.85 3.08
N PHE A 458 3.12 -25.04 2.53
CA PHE A 458 3.15 -26.28 3.30
C PHE A 458 4.56 -26.50 3.87
N GLN A 459 4.71 -26.38 5.18
CA GLN A 459 5.96 -26.36 5.91
C GLN A 459 6.12 -27.61 6.78
N VAL A 460 7.22 -28.32 6.58
CA VAL A 460 7.61 -29.51 7.34
C VAL A 460 9.12 -29.50 7.61
N PRO A 461 9.60 -30.14 8.70
CA PRO A 461 11.04 -30.31 8.92
C PRO A 461 11.72 -30.92 7.70
N SER A 462 12.97 -30.51 7.44
CA SER A 462 13.71 -30.97 6.26
C SER A 462 13.96 -32.47 6.25
N LYS A 463 13.99 -33.11 7.43
CA LYS A 463 14.10 -34.55 7.59
C LYS A 463 13.27 -35.02 8.79
N ILE A 464 12.42 -36.00 8.58
CA ILE A 464 11.65 -36.66 9.63
C ILE A 464 12.06 -38.12 9.64
N PHE A 465 12.63 -38.59 10.75
CA PHE A 465 12.86 -40.01 10.98
C PHE A 465 11.67 -40.58 11.75
N GLN A 466 11.12 -41.71 11.30
CA GLN A 466 9.91 -42.30 11.86
C GLN A 466 10.10 -43.79 12.14
N GLY A 467 9.40 -44.27 13.17
CA GLY A 467 9.30 -45.69 13.51
C GLY A 467 10.14 -46.10 14.73
N PRO A 468 9.94 -47.32 15.24
CA PRO A 468 10.57 -47.77 16.49
C PRO A 468 12.09 -47.73 16.45
N GLY A 469 12.69 -46.94 17.34
CA GLY A 469 14.14 -46.75 17.41
C GLY A 469 14.71 -45.79 16.37
N ALA A 470 13.88 -44.96 15.74
CA ALA A 470 14.29 -43.89 14.83
C ALA A 470 15.37 -42.97 15.47
N ILE A 471 15.37 -42.79 16.79
CA ILE A 471 16.38 -41.98 17.49
C ILE A 471 17.80 -42.48 17.25
N ARG A 472 18.02 -43.77 16.95
CA ARG A 472 19.36 -44.33 16.63
C ARG A 472 20.03 -43.62 15.46
N GLN A 473 19.25 -43.06 14.54
CA GLN A 473 19.79 -42.30 13.41
C GLN A 473 20.46 -40.98 13.85
N LEU A 474 20.27 -40.53 15.09
CA LEU A 474 21.05 -39.43 15.67
C LEU A 474 22.56 -39.75 15.67
N ALA A 475 22.95 -41.03 15.81
CA ALA A 475 24.36 -41.43 15.78
C ALA A 475 25.02 -41.26 14.40
N THR A 476 24.23 -41.21 13.32
CA THR A 476 24.74 -41.13 11.94
C THR A 476 24.79 -39.70 11.39
N LEU A 477 24.24 -38.72 12.11
CA LEU A 477 24.25 -37.32 11.67
C LEU A 477 25.67 -36.74 11.73
N GLN A 478 26.07 -35.97 10.73
CA GLN A 478 27.36 -35.26 10.73
C GLN A 478 27.16 -33.79 11.14
N ASP A 479 28.26 -33.14 11.51
CA ASP A 479 28.34 -31.70 11.79
C ASP A 479 27.37 -31.27 12.90
N LEU A 480 27.35 -32.00 14.01
CA LEU A 480 26.57 -31.62 15.21
C LEU A 480 27.33 -30.63 16.11
N GLY A 481 28.67 -30.66 16.08
CA GLY A 481 29.54 -29.73 16.81
C GLY A 481 29.27 -29.71 18.32
N LYS A 482 29.04 -28.50 18.85
CA LYS A 482 28.61 -28.29 20.23
C LYS A 482 27.08 -28.43 20.36
N ILE A 483 26.64 -29.37 21.18
CA ILE A 483 25.22 -29.71 21.36
C ILE A 483 24.74 -29.20 22.71
N THR A 484 23.71 -28.34 22.71
CA THR A 484 22.94 -28.04 23.93
C THR A 484 21.66 -28.87 23.91
N ILE A 485 21.51 -29.76 24.90
CA ILE A 485 20.34 -30.62 25.08
C ILE A 485 19.35 -29.91 26.00
N PHE A 486 18.13 -29.73 25.52
CA PHE A 486 16.99 -29.25 26.31
C PHE A 486 16.16 -30.44 26.75
N THR A 487 15.95 -30.60 28.07
CA THR A 487 15.15 -31.70 28.64
C THR A 487 14.34 -31.24 29.85
N ASP A 488 13.18 -31.86 30.07
CA ASP A 488 12.39 -31.66 31.28
C ASP A 488 12.73 -32.71 32.37
N LYS A 489 12.31 -32.42 33.61
CA LYS A 489 12.55 -33.27 34.79
C LYS A 489 11.96 -34.67 34.69
N ALA A 490 10.79 -34.83 34.05
CA ALA A 490 10.16 -36.14 33.93
C ALA A 490 10.94 -37.03 32.95
N THR A 491 11.38 -36.46 31.82
CA THR A 491 12.26 -37.11 30.86
C THR A 491 13.59 -37.50 31.51
N LEU A 492 14.17 -36.62 32.32
CA LEU A 492 15.43 -36.87 33.04
C LEU A 492 15.30 -38.03 34.06
N ASN A 493 14.24 -38.00 34.88
CA ASN A 493 13.97 -39.03 35.90
C ASN A 493 13.65 -40.42 35.32
N SER A 494 13.24 -40.50 34.05
CA SER A 494 12.97 -41.78 33.37
C SER A 494 14.23 -42.54 32.95
N GLY A 495 15.41 -41.91 33.00
CA GLY A 495 16.67 -42.47 32.48
C GLY A 495 16.84 -42.31 30.96
N ALA A 496 15.86 -41.76 30.25
CA ALA A 496 15.93 -41.58 28.79
C ALA A 496 17.09 -40.68 28.34
N VAL A 497 17.42 -39.63 29.12
CA VAL A 497 18.57 -38.74 28.82
C VAL A 497 19.90 -39.50 28.92
N ALA A 498 20.05 -40.42 29.88
CA ALA A 498 21.27 -41.23 30.00
C ALA A 498 21.47 -42.14 28.77
N ASN A 499 20.38 -42.73 28.27
CA ASN A 499 20.40 -43.53 27.04
C ASN A 499 20.74 -42.67 25.80
N LEU A 500 20.21 -41.45 25.75
CA LEU A 500 20.54 -40.49 24.68
C LEU A 500 22.02 -40.11 24.70
N LEU A 501 22.59 -39.83 25.87
CA LEU A 501 24.02 -39.54 26.02
C LEU A 501 24.89 -40.74 25.62
N ALA A 502 24.50 -41.95 26.02
CA ALA A 502 25.18 -43.17 25.61
C ALA A 502 25.19 -43.30 24.07
N LEU A 503 24.06 -43.04 23.41
CA LEU A 503 23.97 -43.02 21.95
C LEU A 503 24.88 -41.95 21.33
N LEU A 504 24.90 -40.72 21.88
CA LEU A 504 25.78 -39.66 21.39
C LEU A 504 27.27 -40.01 21.54
N HIS A 505 27.65 -40.76 22.58
CA HIS A 505 29.02 -41.25 22.76
C HIS A 505 29.43 -42.37 21.79
N THR A 506 28.49 -43.00 21.08
CA THR A 506 28.79 -44.00 20.03
C THR A 506 29.15 -43.38 18.68
N ARG A 507 29.07 -42.05 18.56
CA ARG A 507 29.34 -41.32 17.31
C ARG A 507 30.85 -41.26 17.02
N ASP A 508 31.20 -41.34 15.74
CA ASP A 508 32.59 -41.15 15.28
C ASP A 508 33.08 -39.70 15.50
N GLU A 509 32.17 -38.72 15.37
CA GLU A 509 32.46 -37.31 15.62
C GLU A 509 32.25 -36.95 17.09
N ALA A 510 33.34 -36.62 17.79
CA ALA A 510 33.30 -36.11 19.16
C ALA A 510 32.46 -34.82 19.23
N SER A 511 31.48 -34.80 20.14
CA SER A 511 30.59 -33.65 20.36
C SER A 511 30.77 -33.15 21.80
N SER A 512 30.88 -31.83 21.99
CA SER A 512 30.81 -31.24 23.33
C SER A 512 29.35 -31.04 23.71
N ILE A 513 28.96 -31.45 24.91
CA ILE A 513 27.56 -31.48 25.33
C ILE A 513 27.34 -30.56 26.54
N GLN A 514 26.36 -29.68 26.44
CA GLN A 514 25.75 -28.94 27.54
C GLN A 514 24.32 -29.44 27.71
N ILE A 515 23.82 -29.51 28.95
CA ILE A 515 22.43 -29.87 29.23
C ILE A 515 21.78 -28.71 29.97
N ILE A 516 20.68 -28.21 29.42
CA ILE A 516 19.72 -27.33 30.12
C ILE A 516 18.55 -28.22 30.53
N ASP A 517 18.50 -28.54 31.81
CA ASP A 517 17.48 -29.40 32.40
C ASP A 517 16.42 -28.62 33.19
N ASP A 518 15.52 -29.36 33.85
CA ASP A 518 14.38 -28.84 34.65
C ASP A 518 13.53 -27.77 33.93
N ILE A 519 13.36 -27.90 32.61
CA ILE A 519 12.55 -26.96 31.83
C ILE A 519 11.11 -26.96 32.37
N PRO A 520 10.58 -25.80 32.77
CA PRO A 520 9.26 -25.72 33.37
C PRO A 520 8.17 -26.01 32.33
N ARG A 521 7.04 -26.58 32.78
CA ARG A 521 5.86 -26.79 31.92
C ARG A 521 5.29 -25.47 31.39
N THR A 522 5.32 -24.44 32.23
CA THR A 522 4.94 -23.07 31.89
C THR A 522 6.21 -22.25 31.71
N LEU A 523 6.53 -21.91 30.46
CA LEU A 523 7.73 -21.11 30.14
C LEU A 523 7.53 -19.66 30.58
N THR A 524 8.59 -19.04 31.08
CA THR A 524 8.63 -17.60 31.39
C THR A 524 9.68 -16.92 30.52
N VAL A 525 9.49 -15.63 30.27
CA VAL A 525 10.46 -14.83 29.50
C VAL A 525 11.83 -14.82 30.18
N ASP A 526 11.87 -14.75 31.52
CA ASP A 526 13.12 -14.72 32.28
C ASP A 526 13.91 -16.03 32.14
N PHE A 527 13.22 -17.17 32.24
CA PHE A 527 13.83 -18.48 32.00
C PHE A 527 14.43 -18.57 30.58
N LEU A 528 13.67 -18.14 29.56
CA LEU A 528 14.13 -18.19 28.17
C LEU A 528 15.32 -17.25 27.92
N ARG A 529 15.36 -16.09 28.60
CA ARG A 529 16.47 -15.13 28.52
C ARG A 529 17.75 -15.71 29.14
N GLU A 530 17.63 -16.34 30.30
CA GLU A 530 18.73 -17.02 30.98
C GLU A 530 19.26 -18.19 30.14
N ALA A 531 18.37 -19.09 29.69
CA ALA A 531 18.72 -20.22 28.84
C ALA A 531 19.38 -19.77 27.52
N THR A 532 18.94 -18.66 26.94
CA THR A 532 19.56 -18.08 25.73
C THR A 532 20.98 -17.59 26.02
N THR A 533 21.18 -16.89 27.14
CA THR A 533 22.50 -16.38 27.55
C THR A 533 23.47 -17.54 27.82
N GLU A 534 23.00 -18.57 28.52
CA GLU A 534 23.79 -19.75 28.83
C GLU A 534 24.18 -20.53 27.56
N THR A 535 23.22 -20.73 26.65
CA THR A 535 23.45 -21.42 25.37
C THR A 535 24.40 -20.61 24.47
N ALA A 536 24.27 -19.28 24.45
CA ALA A 536 25.16 -18.39 23.71
C ALA A 536 26.60 -18.45 24.24
N GLY A 537 26.77 -18.51 25.57
CA GLY A 537 28.08 -18.62 26.22
C GLY A 537 28.80 -19.93 25.88
N PHE A 538 28.08 -21.04 25.75
CA PHE A 538 28.64 -22.32 25.29
C PHE A 538 29.02 -22.28 23.80
N GLY A 539 28.29 -21.48 23.01
CA GLY A 539 28.45 -21.36 21.56
C GLY A 539 27.93 -22.59 20.83
N ALA A 540 26.71 -23.01 21.15
CA ALA A 540 26.09 -24.21 20.58
C ALA A 540 25.92 -24.12 19.06
N ASP A 541 26.29 -25.19 18.34
CA ASP A 541 26.01 -25.37 16.91
C ASP A 541 24.67 -26.09 16.69
N THR A 542 24.27 -26.93 17.65
CA THR A 542 23.04 -27.72 17.60
C THR A 542 22.27 -27.61 18.91
N LEU A 543 20.97 -27.33 18.81
CA LEU A 543 20.03 -27.47 19.91
C LEU A 543 19.25 -28.77 19.72
N LEU A 544 19.36 -29.67 20.69
CA LEU A 544 18.63 -30.94 20.72
C LEU A 544 17.52 -30.87 21.78
N ALA A 545 16.29 -30.67 21.33
CA ALA A 545 15.12 -30.69 22.19
C ALA A 545 14.62 -32.13 22.38
N PHE A 546 14.91 -32.70 23.55
CA PHE A 546 14.53 -34.06 23.92
C PHE A 546 13.59 -34.02 25.12
N GLY A 547 12.28 -34.05 24.86
CA GLY A 547 11.29 -33.88 25.93
C GLY A 547 9.89 -33.57 25.45
N THR A 548 9.11 -32.90 26.31
CA THR A 548 7.73 -32.51 26.05
C THR A 548 7.57 -31.33 25.07
N THR A 549 6.33 -30.97 24.73
CA THR A 549 6.00 -29.76 23.96
C THR A 549 6.64 -28.49 24.52
N ALA A 550 6.65 -28.31 25.85
CA ALA A 550 7.26 -27.15 26.50
C ALA A 550 8.78 -27.11 26.27
N THR A 551 9.46 -28.26 26.37
CA THR A 551 10.89 -28.42 26.06
C THR A 551 11.21 -28.00 24.62
N ILE A 552 10.39 -28.43 23.66
CA ILE A 552 10.59 -28.09 22.25
C ILE A 552 10.34 -26.60 22.00
N ASN A 553 9.28 -26.02 22.59
CA ASN A 553 9.00 -24.59 22.47
C ASN A 553 10.12 -23.74 23.11
N ALA A 554 10.68 -24.17 24.25
CA ALA A 554 11.82 -23.49 24.86
C ALA A 554 13.03 -23.44 23.92
N ALA A 555 13.40 -24.59 23.32
CA ALA A 555 14.49 -24.65 22.35
C ALA A 555 14.22 -23.78 21.11
N LYS A 556 12.97 -23.67 20.66
CA LYS A 556 12.57 -22.79 19.54
C LYS A 556 12.74 -21.30 19.87
N PHE A 557 12.30 -20.87 21.06
CA PHE A 557 12.46 -19.48 21.50
C PHE A 557 13.94 -19.14 21.74
N VAL A 558 14.69 -20.02 22.40
CA VAL A 558 16.14 -19.85 22.59
C VAL A 558 16.86 -19.75 21.25
N ARG A 559 16.55 -20.64 20.30
CA ARG A 559 17.11 -20.56 18.94
C ARG A 559 16.83 -19.23 18.25
N ALA A 560 15.61 -18.72 18.38
CA ALA A 560 15.26 -17.41 17.83
C ALA A 560 16.07 -16.31 18.52
N GLY A 561 16.17 -16.31 19.84
CA GLY A 561 17.00 -15.36 20.60
C GLY A 561 18.47 -15.36 20.18
N LEU A 562 19.05 -16.54 19.92
CA LEU A 562 20.42 -16.68 19.42
C LEU A 562 20.59 -16.11 18.01
N ALA A 563 19.57 -16.21 17.15
CA ALA A 563 19.63 -15.73 15.77
C ALA A 563 19.46 -14.20 15.66
N ILE A 564 18.87 -13.55 16.66
CA ILE A 564 18.63 -12.10 16.73
C ILE A 564 18.97 -11.56 18.12
N PRO A 565 20.27 -11.57 18.51
CA PRO A 565 20.70 -11.25 19.88
C PRO A 565 20.38 -9.81 20.32
N GLN A 566 20.10 -8.90 19.39
CA GLN A 566 19.71 -7.53 19.65
C GLN A 566 18.23 -7.36 20.04
N ALA A 567 17.40 -8.40 19.89
CA ALA A 567 15.98 -8.33 20.18
C ALA A 567 15.65 -8.75 21.62
N ASP A 568 14.62 -8.14 22.22
CA ASP A 568 14.13 -8.58 23.54
C ASP A 568 13.40 -9.93 23.41
N MET A 569 13.73 -10.87 24.29
CA MET A 569 13.04 -12.15 24.41
C MET A 569 11.53 -11.98 24.65
N ALA A 570 11.11 -10.94 25.36
CA ALA A 570 9.70 -10.63 25.55
C ALA A 570 8.99 -10.36 24.21
N ASP A 571 9.65 -9.65 23.29
CA ASP A 571 9.11 -9.33 21.97
C ASP A 571 9.10 -10.54 21.04
N ILE A 572 10.13 -11.40 21.12
CA ILE A 572 10.17 -12.70 20.42
C ILE A 572 8.98 -13.57 20.86
N CYS A 573 8.79 -13.72 22.17
CA CYS A 573 7.76 -14.58 22.74
C CYS A 573 6.35 -14.01 22.61
N ALA A 574 6.22 -12.70 22.34
CA ALA A 574 4.94 -12.06 22.05
C ALA A 574 4.67 -11.90 20.54
N GLY A 575 5.63 -12.23 19.67
CA GLY A 575 5.51 -12.07 18.22
C GLY A 575 5.45 -10.59 17.79
N ARG A 576 5.99 -9.67 18.60
CA ARG A 576 5.99 -8.23 18.32
C ARG A 576 7.06 -7.79 17.32
N ILE A 577 7.94 -8.72 16.95
CA ILE A 577 9.01 -8.51 15.98
C ILE A 577 8.94 -9.54 14.86
N ALA A 578 9.40 -9.15 13.68
CA ALA A 578 9.56 -10.06 12.56
C ALA A 578 10.80 -10.94 12.79
N LEU A 579 10.59 -12.26 12.75
CA LEU A 579 11.69 -13.23 12.79
C LEU A 579 12.28 -13.42 11.38
N PRO A 580 13.57 -13.80 11.26
CA PRO A 580 14.15 -14.14 9.98
C PRO A 580 13.36 -15.27 9.28
N PRO A 581 13.27 -15.27 7.93
CA PRO A 581 12.50 -16.29 7.21
C PRO A 581 12.99 -17.72 7.47
N ARG A 582 14.26 -17.88 7.83
CA ARG A 582 14.86 -19.17 8.17
C ARG A 582 16.06 -18.94 9.10
N ILE A 583 16.20 -19.80 10.10
CA ILE A 583 17.41 -19.88 10.94
C ILE A 583 18.20 -21.11 10.47
N LEU A 584 19.46 -20.91 10.08
CA LEU A 584 20.35 -22.01 9.66
C LEU A 584 21.20 -22.52 10.82
N GLN A 585 21.71 -21.61 11.65
CA GLN A 585 22.51 -21.91 12.84
C GLN A 585 21.96 -21.15 14.07
N PRO A 586 21.91 -21.77 15.26
CA PRO A 586 22.18 -23.20 15.48
C PRO A 586 21.10 -24.08 14.83
N ARG A 587 21.43 -25.34 14.53
CA ARG A 587 20.48 -26.35 14.03
C ARG A 587 19.51 -26.73 15.14
N LEU A 588 18.23 -26.88 14.82
CA LEU A 588 17.25 -27.43 15.76
C LEU A 588 16.93 -28.89 15.42
N ILE A 589 17.15 -29.78 16.37
CA ILE A 589 16.77 -31.18 16.30
C ILE A 589 15.73 -31.43 17.40
N CYS A 590 14.62 -32.07 17.07
CA CYS A 590 13.57 -32.39 18.03
C CYS A 590 13.34 -33.90 18.12
N ALA A 591 13.19 -34.39 19.35
CA ALA A 591 12.88 -35.77 19.67
C ALA A 591 11.85 -35.77 20.80
N PRO A 592 10.55 -35.69 20.48
CA PRO A 592 9.48 -35.64 21.48
C PRO A 592 9.41 -36.93 22.30
N THR A 593 9.18 -36.80 23.62
CA THR A 593 8.98 -37.93 24.56
C THR A 593 7.51 -38.14 24.94
N THR A 594 6.60 -37.40 24.31
CA THR A 594 5.15 -37.51 24.45
C THR A 594 4.52 -38.13 23.21
N SER A 595 3.44 -38.88 23.39
CA SER A 595 2.58 -39.31 22.29
C SER A 595 1.88 -38.08 21.70
N GLY A 596 2.44 -37.56 20.60
CA GLY A 596 2.06 -36.27 20.01
C GLY A 596 3.27 -35.33 19.98
N GLY A 597 3.63 -34.86 18.79
CA GLY A 597 4.84 -34.10 18.51
C GLY A 597 4.60 -32.89 17.63
N GLN A 598 3.44 -32.23 17.78
CA GLN A 598 3.07 -31.06 16.96
C GLN A 598 4.15 -29.97 16.99
N ALA A 599 4.71 -29.67 18.16
CA ALA A 599 5.82 -28.72 18.24
C ALA A 599 7.08 -29.20 17.49
N ALA A 600 7.35 -30.51 17.44
CA ALA A 600 8.46 -31.06 16.65
C ALA A 600 8.21 -31.03 15.14
N LEU A 601 6.98 -30.83 14.67
CA LEU A 601 6.63 -30.95 13.24
C LEU A 601 6.07 -29.67 12.62
N SER A 602 5.93 -28.59 13.40
CA SER A 602 5.32 -27.34 12.96
C SER A 602 6.25 -26.13 13.07
N ALA A 603 5.96 -25.12 12.26
CA ALA A 603 6.55 -23.79 12.34
C ALA A 603 5.88 -22.92 13.43
N LYS A 604 5.33 -23.54 14.48
CA LYS A 604 4.60 -22.85 15.55
C LYS A 604 5.31 -23.05 16.89
N ALA A 605 5.33 -22.01 17.72
CA ALA A 605 5.82 -22.05 19.09
C ALA A 605 4.79 -21.37 20.00
N SER A 606 4.59 -21.90 21.20
CA SER A 606 3.65 -21.32 22.16
C SER A 606 4.20 -21.18 23.57
N MET A 607 3.66 -20.18 24.28
CA MET A 607 3.93 -19.91 25.68
C MET A 607 2.68 -19.28 26.30
N ILE A 608 2.48 -19.48 27.61
CA ILE A 608 1.43 -18.79 28.36
C ILE A 608 1.91 -17.36 28.67
N ASP A 609 1.13 -16.38 28.26
CA ASP A 609 1.36 -14.99 28.61
C ASP A 609 1.03 -14.76 30.09
N ALA A 610 2.01 -14.28 30.86
CA ALA A 610 1.87 -14.14 32.30
C ALA A 610 0.91 -13.01 32.72
N GLU A 611 0.66 -12.02 31.86
CA GLU A 611 -0.25 -10.90 32.16
C GLU A 611 -1.72 -11.29 31.94
N THR A 612 -1.98 -12.02 30.85
CA THR A 612 -3.33 -12.39 30.40
C THR A 612 -3.74 -13.80 30.79
N GLY A 613 -2.79 -14.68 31.13
CA GLY A 613 -3.02 -16.10 31.38
C GLY A 613 -3.33 -16.92 30.12
N LEU A 614 -3.26 -16.31 28.93
CA LEU A 614 -3.60 -16.93 27.65
C LEU A 614 -2.37 -17.59 27.01
N GLU A 615 -2.57 -18.75 26.39
CA GLU A 615 -1.55 -19.33 25.52
C GLU A 615 -1.44 -18.52 24.22
N ARG A 616 -0.27 -17.93 23.98
CA ARG A 616 0.06 -17.26 22.72
C ARG A 616 0.76 -18.24 21.79
N LEU A 617 0.17 -18.48 20.63
CA LEU A 617 0.73 -19.32 19.57
C LEU A 617 1.27 -18.42 18.45
N ILE A 618 2.57 -18.51 18.20
CA ILE A 618 3.25 -17.71 17.18
C ILE A 618 3.67 -18.63 16.04
N SER A 619 3.32 -18.25 14.81
CA SER A 619 3.70 -18.99 13.60
C SER A 619 4.81 -18.26 12.86
N SER A 620 5.94 -18.93 12.65
CA SER A 620 7.06 -18.44 11.85
C SER A 620 7.91 -19.61 11.36
N ALA A 621 8.34 -19.55 10.10
CA ALA A 621 9.27 -20.52 9.51
C ALA A 621 10.59 -20.64 10.30
N ALA A 622 10.98 -19.62 11.07
CA ALA A 622 12.11 -19.64 12.00
C ALA A 622 11.99 -20.74 13.08
N TYR A 623 10.77 -21.06 13.49
CA TYR A 623 10.48 -22.06 14.53
C TYR A 623 10.45 -23.49 13.98
N LEU A 624 10.61 -23.70 12.68
CA LEU A 624 10.59 -25.02 12.09
C LEU A 624 11.88 -25.77 12.43
N PRO A 625 11.80 -26.99 13.01
CA PRO A 625 12.97 -27.82 13.25
C PRO A 625 13.65 -28.24 11.94
N CYS A 626 14.96 -28.45 12.00
CA CYS A 626 15.69 -29.01 10.86
C CYS A 626 15.41 -30.51 10.74
N ILE A 627 15.48 -31.22 11.87
CA ILE A 627 15.33 -32.68 11.95
C ILE A 627 14.38 -33.02 13.09
N SER A 628 13.48 -33.97 12.85
CA SER A 628 12.57 -34.48 13.87
C SER A 628 12.61 -36.01 13.93
N PHE A 629 12.77 -36.55 15.13
CA PHE A 629 12.75 -37.98 15.42
C PHE A 629 11.40 -38.37 16.03
N MET A 630 10.51 -38.93 15.22
CA MET A 630 9.20 -39.41 15.64
C MET A 630 9.31 -40.90 15.99
N ASP A 631 9.85 -41.16 17.18
CA ASP A 631 10.14 -42.51 17.68
C ASP A 631 9.10 -42.93 18.75
N PRO A 632 8.24 -43.93 18.49
CA PRO A 632 7.24 -44.37 19.45
C PRO A 632 7.86 -44.97 20.72
N GLN A 633 9.10 -45.45 20.68
CA GLN A 633 9.78 -46.00 21.87
C GLN A 633 10.17 -44.92 22.88
N LEU A 634 10.21 -43.64 22.47
CA LEU A 634 10.48 -42.51 23.37
C LEU A 634 9.21 -42.02 24.08
N ALA A 635 8.02 -42.39 23.61
CA ALA A 635 6.77 -41.93 24.16
C ALA A 635 6.51 -42.59 25.52
N GLN A 636 6.27 -41.77 26.55
CA GLN A 636 5.78 -42.26 27.83
C GLN A 636 4.39 -42.89 27.63
N TRP A 637 4.18 -44.12 28.12
CA TRP A 637 2.90 -44.81 27.97
C TRP A 637 2.37 -45.38 29.29
N LYS A 638 1.07 -45.18 29.49
CA LYS A 638 0.16 -45.84 30.45
C LYS A 638 -1.21 -45.95 29.76
N PRO A 639 -2.04 -46.97 30.04
CA PRO A 639 -3.31 -47.17 29.36
C PRO A 639 -4.22 -45.93 29.35
N ASP A 640 -4.51 -45.34 30.51
CA ASP A 640 -5.36 -44.14 30.63
C ASP A 640 -4.78 -42.94 29.87
N LEU A 641 -3.45 -42.76 29.94
CA LEU A 641 -2.77 -41.67 29.25
C LEU A 641 -2.84 -41.87 27.72
N LEU A 642 -2.66 -43.11 27.25
CA LEU A 642 -2.73 -43.44 25.84
C LEU A 642 -4.16 -43.29 25.29
N ALA A 643 -5.18 -43.67 26.07
CA ALA A 643 -6.59 -43.45 25.73
C ALA A 643 -6.86 -41.96 25.49
N ALA A 644 -6.50 -41.09 26.45
CA ALA A 644 -6.73 -39.65 26.35
C ALA A 644 -5.96 -39.01 25.17
N ARG A 645 -4.70 -39.42 24.94
CA ARG A 645 -3.87 -38.91 23.84
C ARG A 645 -4.28 -39.42 22.46
N GLY A 646 -4.75 -40.65 22.38
CA GLY A 646 -5.34 -41.22 21.16
C GLY A 646 -6.61 -40.48 20.77
N PHE A 647 -7.49 -40.21 21.74
CA PHE A 647 -8.69 -39.42 21.48
C PHE A 647 -8.38 -37.95 21.12
N GLU A 648 -7.38 -37.35 21.77
CA GLU A 648 -6.88 -36.02 21.38
C GLU A 648 -6.41 -35.97 19.92
N THR A 649 -5.70 -37.02 19.46
CA THR A 649 -5.30 -37.16 18.05
C THR A 649 -6.51 -37.19 17.12
N ILE A 650 -7.57 -37.92 17.48
CA ILE A 650 -8.82 -38.00 16.72
C ILE A 650 -9.53 -36.64 16.66
N ALA A 651 -9.60 -35.93 17.78
CA ALA A 651 -10.18 -34.58 17.85
C ALA A 651 -9.41 -33.61 16.94
N GLN A 652 -8.09 -33.63 17.04
CA GLN A 652 -7.18 -32.82 16.24
C GLN A 652 -7.29 -33.09 14.74
N ALA A 653 -7.35 -34.36 14.34
CA ALA A 653 -7.53 -34.75 12.95
C ALA A 653 -8.91 -34.32 12.41
N THR A 654 -9.96 -34.45 13.22
CA THR A 654 -11.31 -33.98 12.88
C THR A 654 -11.33 -32.48 12.65
N GLU A 655 -10.76 -31.70 13.57
CA GLU A 655 -10.73 -30.25 13.44
C GLU A 655 -9.84 -29.78 12.28
N ALA A 656 -8.74 -30.50 12.00
CA ALA A 656 -7.89 -30.24 10.83
C ALA A 656 -8.68 -30.39 9.51
N LEU A 657 -9.52 -31.43 9.40
CA LEU A 657 -10.39 -31.68 8.24
C LEU A 657 -11.55 -30.68 8.13
N PHE A 658 -12.04 -30.20 9.27
CA PHE A 658 -13.14 -29.22 9.33
C PHE A 658 -12.66 -27.78 9.14
N SER A 659 -11.35 -27.54 9.29
CA SER A 659 -10.79 -26.21 9.26
C SER A 659 -11.09 -25.47 7.96
N ILE A 660 -11.37 -24.17 8.07
CA ILE A 660 -11.43 -23.26 6.90
C ILE A 660 -10.07 -23.09 6.21
N HIS A 661 -8.98 -23.55 6.84
CA HIS A 661 -7.62 -23.57 6.31
C HIS A 661 -7.21 -24.96 5.80
N ALA A 662 -8.13 -25.92 5.77
CA ALA A 662 -7.89 -27.23 5.20
C ALA A 662 -7.47 -27.14 3.72
N THR A 663 -6.57 -28.03 3.33
CA THR A 663 -6.02 -28.19 1.97
C THR A 663 -5.92 -29.67 1.67
N ASP A 664 -5.82 -30.05 0.40
CA ASP A 664 -5.66 -31.46 0.00
C ASP A 664 -4.45 -32.14 0.69
N TYR A 665 -3.36 -31.39 0.92
CA TYR A 665 -2.19 -31.87 1.65
C TYR A 665 -2.47 -32.16 3.12
N THR A 666 -3.16 -31.25 3.80
CA THR A 666 -3.50 -31.42 5.22
C THR A 666 -4.58 -32.48 5.40
N ASP A 667 -5.51 -32.58 4.45
CA ASP A 667 -6.61 -33.54 4.47
C ASP A 667 -6.09 -34.97 4.35
N ALA A 668 -5.18 -35.23 3.40
CA ALA A 668 -4.57 -36.55 3.25
C ALA A 668 -3.88 -37.04 4.54
N LEU A 669 -3.16 -36.15 5.22
CA LEU A 669 -2.47 -36.45 6.48
C LEU A 669 -3.45 -36.62 7.65
N ALA A 670 -4.43 -35.73 7.77
CA ALA A 670 -5.40 -35.77 8.85
C ALA A 670 -6.34 -36.97 8.72
N LEU A 671 -6.81 -37.29 7.51
CA LEU A 671 -7.73 -38.41 7.28
C LEU A 671 -7.06 -39.76 7.58
N HIS A 672 -5.82 -39.98 7.13
CA HIS A 672 -5.09 -41.21 7.45
C HIS A 672 -4.66 -41.27 8.92
N GLY A 673 -4.29 -40.13 9.52
CA GLY A 673 -4.05 -40.04 10.96
C GLY A 673 -5.29 -40.43 11.77
N LEU A 674 -6.47 -39.92 11.37
CA LEU A 674 -7.75 -40.25 11.98
C LEU A 674 -8.05 -41.76 11.87
N GLU A 675 -7.88 -42.35 10.70
CA GLU A 675 -8.06 -43.80 10.46
C GLU A 675 -7.20 -44.66 11.38
N LEU A 676 -5.90 -44.37 11.44
CA LEU A 676 -4.95 -45.12 12.27
C LEU A 676 -5.29 -45.01 13.75
N ALA A 677 -5.59 -43.81 14.25
CA ALA A 677 -5.96 -43.60 15.64
C ALA A 677 -7.29 -44.30 15.98
N PHE A 678 -8.34 -44.07 15.18
CA PHE A 678 -9.68 -44.60 15.43
C PHE A 678 -9.69 -46.14 15.44
N THR A 679 -8.98 -46.77 14.51
CA THR A 679 -8.97 -48.24 14.36
C THR A 679 -8.13 -48.94 15.44
N ASN A 680 -7.02 -48.34 15.86
CA ASN A 680 -6.04 -49.03 16.72
C ASN A 680 -6.18 -48.69 18.20
N LEU A 681 -6.81 -47.57 18.56
CA LEU A 681 -6.89 -47.12 19.95
C LEU A 681 -7.50 -48.16 20.90
N PRO A 682 -8.63 -48.85 20.58
CA PRO A 682 -9.22 -49.82 21.50
C PRO A 682 -8.29 -50.97 21.87
N ARG A 683 -7.57 -51.53 20.87
CA ARG A 683 -6.59 -52.58 21.13
C ARG A 683 -5.37 -52.01 21.87
N ALA A 684 -4.92 -50.80 21.52
CA ALA A 684 -3.71 -50.23 22.09
C ALA A 684 -3.78 -49.97 23.61
N VAL A 685 -4.99 -49.89 24.17
CA VAL A 685 -5.23 -49.67 25.61
C VAL A 685 -5.71 -50.92 26.36
N ASP A 686 -5.88 -52.04 25.65
CA ASP A 686 -6.34 -53.30 26.24
C ASP A 686 -5.20 -53.99 26.99
N GLU A 687 -5.14 -53.77 28.32
CA GLU A 687 -4.12 -54.37 29.18
C GLU A 687 -4.15 -55.90 29.20
N ALA A 688 -5.25 -56.54 28.79
CA ALA A 688 -5.34 -57.98 28.71
C ALA A 688 -4.68 -58.56 27.44
N ASP A 689 -4.37 -57.73 26.44
CA ASP A 689 -3.71 -58.15 25.20
C ASP A 689 -2.19 -57.93 25.29
N HIS A 690 -1.43 -59.02 25.30
CA HIS A 690 0.04 -59.00 25.28
C HIS A 690 0.63 -59.47 23.95
N SER A 691 -0.17 -59.50 22.88
CA SER A 691 0.28 -59.95 21.56
C SER A 691 1.18 -58.91 20.86
N ALA A 692 1.95 -59.36 19.86
CA ALA A 692 2.66 -58.44 18.96
C ALA A 692 1.71 -57.48 18.22
N ALA A 693 0.44 -57.85 18.06
CA ALA A 693 -0.58 -57.00 17.47
C ALA A 693 -0.96 -55.84 18.41
N HIS A 694 -0.98 -56.06 19.73
CA HIS A 694 -1.15 -55.00 20.73
C HIS A 694 -0.01 -53.97 20.65
N GLU A 695 1.24 -54.44 20.61
CA GLU A 695 2.39 -53.53 20.51
C GLU A 695 2.36 -52.71 19.21
N SER A 696 2.04 -53.36 18.09
CA SER A 696 1.89 -52.69 16.79
C SER A 696 0.75 -51.66 16.80
N SER A 697 -0.36 -51.91 17.50
CA SER A 697 -1.45 -50.94 17.64
C SER A 697 -1.04 -49.70 18.43
N ARG A 698 -0.21 -49.83 19.48
CA ARG A 698 0.35 -48.66 20.19
C ARG A 698 1.22 -47.80 19.28
N ASP A 699 2.12 -48.42 18.52
CA ASP A 699 3.00 -47.71 17.56
C ASP A 699 2.19 -46.97 16.48
N LYS A 700 1.07 -47.56 16.03
CA LYS A 700 0.16 -46.94 15.07
C LYS A 700 -0.56 -45.71 15.64
N VAL A 701 -0.98 -45.73 16.92
CA VAL A 701 -1.58 -44.55 17.57
C VAL A 701 -0.57 -43.39 17.67
N VAL A 702 0.70 -43.67 17.99
CA VAL A 702 1.74 -42.63 18.00
C VAL A 702 2.04 -42.10 16.58
N SER A 703 2.06 -42.99 15.60
CA SER A 703 2.24 -42.64 14.18
C SER A 703 1.09 -41.77 13.66
N ALA A 704 -0.14 -42.09 14.05
CA ALA A 704 -1.33 -41.27 13.78
C ALA A 704 -1.19 -39.84 14.32
N GLY A 705 -0.70 -39.71 15.57
CA GLY A 705 -0.41 -38.43 16.19
C GLY A 705 0.63 -37.62 15.40
N SER A 706 1.62 -38.29 14.81
CA SER A 706 2.66 -37.65 13.99
C SER A 706 2.09 -37.10 12.67
N LEU A 707 1.29 -37.89 11.95
CA LEU A 707 0.63 -37.45 10.71
C LEU A 707 -0.32 -36.26 10.96
N THR A 708 -1.15 -36.38 11.99
CA THR A 708 -2.08 -35.32 12.41
C THR A 708 -1.33 -34.05 12.82
N SER A 709 -0.23 -34.20 13.54
CA SER A 709 0.65 -33.10 13.93
C SER A 709 1.26 -32.36 12.73
N THR A 710 1.68 -33.10 11.70
CA THR A 710 2.17 -32.50 10.43
C THR A 710 1.06 -31.72 9.72
N ALA A 711 -0.17 -32.26 9.69
CA ALA A 711 -1.32 -31.54 9.14
C ALA A 711 -1.58 -30.23 9.91
N LEU A 712 -1.64 -30.29 11.25
CA LEU A 712 -1.88 -29.13 12.12
C LEU A 712 -0.74 -28.09 12.12
N GLY A 713 0.45 -28.46 11.68
CA GLY A 713 1.50 -27.49 11.37
C GLY A 713 1.09 -26.52 10.25
N ASN A 714 0.18 -26.95 9.38
CA ASN A 714 -0.18 -26.32 8.11
C ASN A 714 -1.66 -25.96 7.98
N THR A 715 -2.51 -26.43 8.89
CA THR A 715 -3.90 -25.99 9.05
C THR A 715 -4.13 -25.45 10.48
N SER A 716 -5.38 -25.18 10.84
CA SER A 716 -5.79 -24.75 12.18
C SER A 716 -6.64 -25.81 12.88
N LEU A 717 -6.73 -25.67 14.20
CA LEU A 717 -7.74 -26.35 15.01
C LEU A 717 -9.08 -25.62 14.90
N GLY A 718 -10.07 -26.07 15.70
CA GLY A 718 -11.44 -25.58 15.67
C GLY A 718 -12.02 -25.31 17.06
N LEU A 719 -13.35 -25.39 17.12
CA LEU A 719 -14.12 -25.02 18.30
C LEU A 719 -13.96 -25.99 19.50
N ALA A 720 -13.75 -27.29 19.27
CA ALA A 720 -13.57 -28.25 20.36
C ALA A 720 -12.27 -27.99 21.12
N ASP A 721 -11.17 -27.71 20.41
CA ASP A 721 -9.92 -27.29 21.04
C ASP A 721 -10.08 -25.98 21.83
N ALA A 722 -10.76 -24.98 21.25
CA ALA A 722 -11.00 -23.70 21.90
C ALA A 722 -11.80 -23.85 23.20
N ILE A 723 -12.89 -24.64 23.19
CA ILE A 723 -13.70 -24.93 24.38
C ILE A 723 -12.89 -25.71 25.42
N ALA A 724 -12.13 -26.73 25.00
CA ALA A 724 -11.34 -27.55 25.91
C ALA A 724 -10.25 -26.73 26.63
N ARG A 725 -9.54 -25.84 25.91
CA ARG A 725 -8.54 -24.94 26.53
C ARG A 725 -9.18 -23.99 27.53
N ALA A 726 -10.28 -23.36 27.13
CA ALA A 726 -10.98 -22.43 27.99
C ALA A 726 -11.49 -23.10 29.27
N PHE A 727 -12.01 -24.32 29.16
CA PHE A 727 -12.51 -25.07 30.32
C PHE A 727 -11.37 -25.58 31.22
N ALA A 728 -10.24 -26.01 30.65
CA ALA A 728 -9.08 -26.49 31.41
C ALA A 728 -8.53 -25.42 32.38
N GLN A 729 -8.59 -24.14 32.00
CA GLN A 729 -8.14 -23.03 32.85
C GLN A 729 -8.92 -22.92 34.19
N TYR A 730 -10.14 -23.46 34.26
CA TYR A 730 -11.00 -23.37 35.45
C TYR A 730 -11.24 -24.71 36.17
N SER A 731 -10.82 -25.84 35.61
CA SER A 731 -11.14 -27.20 36.13
C SER A 731 -9.94 -27.97 36.67
N ASP A 732 -8.71 -27.45 36.55
CA ASP A 732 -7.47 -28.18 36.84
C ASP A 732 -7.41 -29.57 36.16
N THR A 733 -8.17 -29.73 35.06
CA THR A 733 -8.27 -30.96 34.28
C THR A 733 -7.44 -30.78 33.01
N PRO A 734 -6.54 -31.72 32.68
CA PRO A 734 -5.75 -31.64 31.45
C PRO A 734 -6.65 -31.56 30.21
N ARG A 735 -6.24 -30.72 29.25
CA ARG A 735 -6.99 -30.47 28.00
C ARG A 735 -7.41 -31.75 27.27
N GLN A 736 -6.51 -32.74 27.18
CA GLN A 736 -6.79 -33.97 26.44
C GLN A 736 -7.95 -34.79 27.04
N ASP A 737 -8.18 -34.66 28.35
CA ASP A 737 -9.23 -35.41 29.05
C ASP A 737 -10.62 -34.80 28.84
N LEU A 738 -10.70 -33.53 28.41
CA LEU A 738 -11.95 -32.80 28.16
C LEU A 738 -12.54 -33.09 26.77
N LEU A 739 -11.67 -33.35 25.78
CA LEU A 739 -12.04 -33.53 24.37
C LEU A 739 -13.10 -34.62 24.12
N PRO A 740 -13.09 -35.79 24.80
CA PRO A 740 -14.09 -36.83 24.60
C PRO A 740 -15.52 -36.43 24.97
N ALA A 741 -15.69 -35.48 25.89
CA ALA A 741 -16.99 -34.94 26.26
C ALA A 741 -17.45 -33.78 25.35
N ILE A 742 -16.52 -33.14 24.62
CA ILE A 742 -16.77 -31.92 23.83
C ILE A 742 -16.96 -32.22 22.34
N LEU A 743 -16.05 -33.02 21.76
CA LEU A 743 -15.94 -33.19 20.31
C LEU A 743 -17.23 -33.69 19.65
N PRO A 744 -17.97 -34.70 20.16
CA PRO A 744 -19.19 -35.17 19.51
C PRO A 744 -20.24 -34.07 19.32
N ASN A 745 -20.41 -33.20 20.32
CA ASN A 745 -21.36 -32.09 20.24
C ASN A 745 -20.85 -30.96 19.32
N VAL A 746 -19.54 -30.72 19.25
CA VAL A 746 -18.96 -29.78 18.28
C VAL A 746 -19.11 -30.30 16.85
N VAL A 747 -18.99 -31.61 16.61
CA VAL A 747 -19.27 -32.22 15.29
C VAL A 747 -20.73 -31.98 14.89
N ARG A 748 -21.69 -32.21 15.80
CA ARG A 748 -23.11 -31.94 15.56
C ARG A 748 -23.36 -30.46 15.24
N PHE A 749 -22.80 -29.55 16.03
CA PHE A 749 -22.90 -28.11 15.77
C PHE A 749 -22.32 -27.75 14.41
N ASN A 750 -21.08 -28.17 14.11
CA ASN A 750 -20.41 -27.84 12.86
C ASN A 750 -21.11 -28.44 11.64
N GLY A 751 -21.70 -29.63 11.76
CA GLY A 751 -22.47 -30.29 10.70
C GLY A 751 -23.89 -29.74 10.50
N SER A 752 -24.39 -28.92 11.43
CA SER A 752 -25.70 -28.27 11.31
C SER A 752 -25.67 -27.04 10.40
N GLN A 753 -26.85 -26.49 10.08
CA GLN A 753 -26.94 -25.26 9.30
C GLN A 753 -26.19 -24.11 9.99
N PRO A 754 -25.25 -23.42 9.31
CA PRO A 754 -24.43 -22.40 9.96
C PRO A 754 -25.26 -21.25 10.55
N HIS A 755 -25.09 -21.00 11.84
CA HIS A 755 -25.68 -19.81 12.47
C HIS A 755 -24.99 -18.53 12.01
N LYS A 756 -23.68 -18.61 11.70
CA LYS A 756 -22.90 -17.50 11.17
C LYS A 756 -21.83 -18.03 10.21
N LEU A 757 -21.86 -17.52 8.98
CA LEU A 757 -20.91 -17.87 7.93
C LEU A 757 -19.54 -17.23 8.17
N VAL A 758 -18.51 -17.92 7.69
CA VAL A 758 -17.12 -17.46 7.70
C VAL A 758 -16.77 -16.87 6.34
N ALA A 759 -16.00 -15.78 6.33
CA ALA A 759 -15.49 -15.16 5.11
C ALA A 759 -13.98 -15.43 5.00
N TRP A 760 -13.61 -16.49 4.29
CA TRP A 760 -12.22 -16.83 4.00
C TRP A 760 -12.02 -17.08 2.49
N PRO A 761 -10.94 -16.56 1.86
CA PRO A 761 -10.79 -16.67 0.40
C PRO A 761 -10.67 -18.10 -0.14
N ASN A 762 -10.21 -19.06 0.68
CA ASN A 762 -10.10 -20.47 0.26
C ASN A 762 -11.30 -21.32 0.71
N TYR A 763 -12.22 -20.77 1.52
CA TYR A 763 -13.45 -21.45 1.92
C TYR A 763 -14.61 -20.94 1.07
N GLU A 764 -14.97 -21.67 0.02
CA GLU A 764 -15.93 -21.23 -0.99
C GLU A 764 -17.38 -21.57 -0.61
N THR A 765 -17.60 -22.76 -0.05
CA THR A 765 -18.92 -23.30 0.26
C THR A 765 -18.92 -24.00 1.61
N PHE A 766 -20.06 -23.97 2.30
CA PHE A 766 -20.23 -24.77 3.51
C PHE A 766 -20.24 -26.27 3.17
N GLN A 767 -19.29 -27.02 3.72
CA GLN A 767 -18.97 -28.39 3.28
C GLN A 767 -19.01 -29.44 4.40
N MET A 768 -19.49 -29.10 5.59
CA MET A 768 -19.38 -29.98 6.77
C MET A 768 -20.17 -31.30 6.67
N PRO A 769 -21.40 -31.34 6.12
CA PRO A 769 -22.09 -32.60 5.89
C PRO A 769 -21.29 -33.55 4.98
N GLN A 770 -20.74 -33.04 3.89
CA GLN A 770 -19.93 -33.81 2.94
C GLN A 770 -18.61 -34.29 3.56
N ARG A 771 -17.97 -33.47 4.39
CA ARG A 771 -16.79 -33.89 5.17
C ARG A 771 -17.12 -35.04 6.13
N CYS A 772 -18.28 -35.01 6.78
CA CYS A 772 -18.72 -36.11 7.63
C CYS A 772 -19.01 -37.39 6.81
N GLU A 773 -19.57 -37.27 5.61
CA GLU A 773 -19.76 -38.41 4.69
C GLU A 773 -18.42 -39.02 4.24
N GLU A 774 -17.42 -38.18 3.97
CA GLU A 774 -16.06 -38.63 3.65
C GLU A 774 -15.43 -39.40 4.81
N ILE A 775 -15.49 -38.84 6.02
CA ILE A 775 -14.96 -39.47 7.23
C ILE A 775 -15.65 -40.80 7.52
N THR A 776 -16.99 -40.83 7.50
CA THR A 776 -17.74 -42.06 7.79
C THR A 776 -17.46 -43.16 6.77
N ARG A 777 -17.32 -42.82 5.49
CA ARG A 777 -16.90 -43.76 4.44
C ARG A 777 -15.48 -44.27 4.67
N HIS A 778 -14.55 -43.39 5.03
CA HIS A 778 -13.16 -43.74 5.24
C HIS A 778 -12.94 -44.65 6.46
N LEU A 779 -13.75 -44.47 7.51
CA LEU A 779 -13.69 -45.26 8.75
C LEU A 779 -14.62 -46.49 8.76
N ASP A 780 -15.30 -46.80 7.65
CA ASP A 780 -16.32 -47.85 7.55
C ASP A 780 -17.45 -47.72 8.62
N ILE A 781 -17.84 -46.48 8.92
CA ILE A 781 -18.94 -46.18 9.85
C ILE A 781 -20.27 -46.26 9.10
N LYS A 782 -21.18 -47.11 9.58
CA LYS A 782 -22.53 -47.24 9.02
C LYS A 782 -23.34 -45.97 9.26
N VAL A 783 -23.85 -45.38 8.19
CA VAL A 783 -24.69 -44.17 8.24
C VAL A 783 -26.18 -44.57 8.27
N GLY A 784 -26.87 -44.16 9.34
CA GLY A 784 -28.31 -44.34 9.50
C GLY A 784 -29.14 -43.20 8.91
N SER A 785 -30.45 -43.19 9.21
CA SER A 785 -31.38 -42.16 8.72
C SER A 785 -31.11 -40.75 9.25
N GLU A 786 -30.37 -40.61 10.35
CA GLU A 786 -29.97 -39.32 10.95
C GLU A 786 -28.81 -38.65 10.20
N GLY A 787 -28.21 -39.32 9.21
CA GLY A 787 -27.15 -38.79 8.36
C GLY A 787 -25.73 -38.95 8.93
N ALA A 788 -24.74 -38.58 8.12
CA ALA A 788 -23.32 -38.84 8.42
C ALA A 788 -22.78 -38.05 9.62
N VAL A 789 -23.31 -36.84 9.86
CA VAL A 789 -22.92 -35.99 11.01
C VAL A 789 -23.22 -36.71 12.32
N GLU A 790 -24.45 -37.22 12.49
CA GLU A 790 -24.86 -37.91 13.70
C GLU A 790 -24.20 -39.28 13.84
N ALA A 791 -24.03 -40.00 12.72
CA ALA A 791 -23.31 -41.27 12.69
C ALA A 791 -21.85 -41.11 13.15
N TYR A 792 -21.16 -40.06 12.70
CA TYR A 792 -19.79 -39.78 13.12
C TYR A 792 -19.71 -39.36 14.60
N ALA A 793 -20.59 -38.45 15.04
CA ALA A 793 -20.65 -38.05 16.45
C ALA A 793 -20.92 -39.24 17.38
N THR A 794 -21.81 -40.16 17.00
CA THR A 794 -22.12 -41.38 17.75
C THR A 794 -20.94 -42.36 17.75
N ALA A 795 -20.21 -42.49 16.63
CA ALA A 795 -19.02 -43.33 16.56
C ALA A 795 -17.91 -42.84 17.51
N LEU A 796 -17.76 -41.52 17.65
CA LEU A 796 -16.84 -40.91 18.63
C LEU A 796 -17.28 -41.19 20.08
N GLU A 797 -18.58 -41.14 20.38
CA GLU A 797 -19.13 -41.50 21.70
C GLU A 797 -18.88 -42.98 22.04
N ASN A 798 -19.12 -43.88 21.09
CA ASN A 798 -18.88 -45.31 21.27
C ASN A 798 -17.40 -45.61 21.49
N LEU A 799 -16.51 -44.98 20.72
CA LEU A 799 -15.06 -45.14 20.88
C LEU A 799 -14.62 -44.67 22.26
N ARG A 800 -15.06 -43.48 22.70
CA ARG A 800 -14.79 -42.94 24.05
C ARG A 800 -15.17 -43.96 25.13
N ASP A 801 -16.38 -44.50 25.05
CA ASP A 801 -16.90 -45.43 26.06
C ASP A 801 -16.13 -46.76 26.04
N GLN A 802 -15.74 -47.23 24.86
CA GLN A 802 -14.94 -48.45 24.70
C GLN A 802 -13.54 -48.33 25.33
N VAL A 803 -12.92 -47.16 25.29
CA VAL A 803 -11.58 -46.91 25.85
C VAL A 803 -11.61 -46.36 27.29
N GLY A 804 -12.77 -46.36 27.94
CA GLY A 804 -12.92 -45.98 29.35
C GLY A 804 -12.78 -44.49 29.66
N LEU A 805 -12.99 -43.60 28.67
CA LEU A 805 -12.89 -42.15 28.87
C LEU A 805 -14.20 -41.53 29.38
N THR A 806 -14.08 -40.48 30.20
CA THR A 806 -15.24 -39.81 30.81
C THR A 806 -16.11 -39.10 29.79
N SER A 807 -17.44 -39.29 29.89
CA SER A 807 -18.44 -38.73 28.97
C SER A 807 -19.01 -37.35 29.37
N LEU A 808 -18.73 -36.87 30.59
CA LEU A 808 -19.36 -35.67 31.17
C LEU A 808 -18.33 -34.68 31.70
N LEU A 809 -18.42 -33.40 31.27
CA LEU A 809 -17.59 -32.33 31.85
C LEU A 809 -17.87 -32.11 33.35
N ARG A 810 -19.08 -32.43 33.83
CA ARG A 810 -19.44 -32.33 35.26
C ARG A 810 -18.59 -33.22 36.16
N ASN A 811 -18.01 -34.28 35.61
CA ASN A 811 -17.15 -35.21 36.35
C ASN A 811 -15.67 -34.79 36.32
N MET A 812 -15.35 -33.61 35.76
CA MET A 812 -13.98 -33.13 35.54
C MET A 812 -13.67 -31.93 36.44
N ASN A 813 -13.70 -32.17 37.76
CA ASN A 813 -13.27 -31.23 38.80
C ASN A 813 -13.88 -29.82 38.77
N MET A 814 -15.08 -29.64 38.19
CA MET A 814 -15.81 -28.37 38.19
C MET A 814 -17.23 -28.53 38.76
N PRO A 815 -17.51 -28.05 39.99
CA PRO A 815 -18.85 -28.05 40.56
C PRO A 815 -19.84 -27.27 39.68
N GLU A 816 -21.11 -27.70 39.65
CA GLU A 816 -22.14 -27.05 38.82
C GLU A 816 -22.36 -25.57 39.19
N SER A 817 -22.24 -25.21 40.47
CA SER A 817 -22.31 -23.80 40.90
C SER A 817 -21.20 -22.95 40.26
N THR A 818 -19.97 -23.46 40.25
CA THR A 818 -18.81 -22.82 39.60
C THR A 818 -19.02 -22.75 38.10
N PHE A 819 -19.46 -23.84 37.45
CA PHE A 819 -19.77 -23.85 36.02
C PHE A 819 -20.81 -22.79 35.67
N ASN A 820 -21.94 -22.73 36.38
CA ASN A 820 -22.99 -21.76 36.11
C ASN A 820 -22.51 -20.32 36.26
N HIS A 821 -21.63 -20.04 37.23
CA HIS A 821 -21.05 -18.72 37.44
C HIS A 821 -20.01 -18.35 36.37
N LYS A 822 -19.16 -19.30 35.97
CA LYS A 822 -18.03 -19.09 35.05
C LYS A 822 -18.33 -19.36 33.58
N ARG A 823 -19.47 -19.96 33.23
CA ARG A 823 -19.84 -20.34 31.85
C ARG A 823 -19.69 -19.19 30.85
N ALA A 824 -20.09 -17.97 31.23
CA ALA A 824 -19.98 -16.82 30.33
C ALA A 824 -18.52 -16.42 30.09
N GLU A 825 -17.68 -16.46 31.13
CA GLU A 825 -16.23 -16.22 31.02
C GLU A 825 -15.56 -17.31 30.18
N ILE A 826 -15.88 -18.58 30.42
CA ILE A 826 -15.34 -19.72 29.63
C ILE A 826 -15.74 -19.58 28.15
N ALA A 827 -16.99 -19.19 27.86
CA ALA A 827 -17.42 -18.98 26.49
C ALA A 827 -16.70 -17.81 25.80
N SER A 828 -16.47 -16.70 26.54
CA SER A 828 -15.67 -15.57 26.05
C SER A 828 -14.24 -15.99 25.76
N LEU A 829 -13.63 -16.74 26.68
CA LEU A 829 -12.28 -17.22 26.56
C LEU A 829 -12.12 -18.19 25.38
N ALA A 830 -13.08 -19.10 25.19
CA ALA A 830 -13.14 -19.99 24.03
C ALA A 830 -13.24 -19.22 22.71
N PHE A 831 -13.97 -18.11 22.70
CA PHE A 831 -14.06 -17.24 21.53
C PHE A 831 -12.72 -16.55 21.22
N ASP A 832 -11.94 -16.18 22.25
CA ASP A 832 -10.67 -15.48 22.11
C ASP A 832 -9.50 -16.40 21.69
N TYR A 833 -9.65 -17.72 21.82
CA TYR A 833 -8.61 -18.66 21.34
C TYR A 833 -8.52 -18.67 19.82
N GLN A 834 -7.28 -18.64 19.31
CA GLN A 834 -6.99 -18.67 17.87
C GLN A 834 -7.65 -19.85 17.15
N SER A 835 -7.82 -21.01 17.80
CA SER A 835 -8.45 -22.19 17.21
C SER A 835 -9.92 -21.97 16.82
N HIS A 836 -10.65 -21.07 17.49
CA HIS A 836 -12.01 -20.69 17.10
C HIS A 836 -12.08 -20.12 15.67
N SER A 837 -11.09 -19.31 15.28
CA SER A 837 -11.02 -18.69 13.94
C SER A 837 -10.90 -19.70 12.80
N GLY A 838 -10.44 -20.93 13.10
CA GLY A 838 -10.34 -22.02 12.16
C GLY A 838 -11.63 -22.78 11.91
N ASN A 839 -12.66 -22.56 12.71
CA ASN A 839 -13.88 -23.36 12.70
C ASN A 839 -14.72 -23.11 11.42
N PRO A 840 -15.37 -24.13 10.82
CA PRO A 840 -16.12 -24.04 9.55
C PRO A 840 -17.34 -23.11 9.57
N GLN A 841 -17.77 -22.73 10.77
CA GLN A 841 -18.76 -21.69 11.02
C GLN A 841 -18.34 -20.89 12.27
N THR A 842 -18.66 -19.60 12.33
CA THR A 842 -18.31 -18.79 13.50
C THR A 842 -19.29 -19.06 14.64
N ALA A 843 -18.87 -19.79 15.66
CA ALA A 843 -19.68 -19.97 16.86
C ALA A 843 -19.84 -18.63 17.60
N ARG A 844 -21.08 -18.18 17.79
CA ARG A 844 -21.40 -17.00 18.61
C ARG A 844 -21.23 -17.36 20.08
N LEU A 845 -21.08 -16.37 20.95
CA LEU A 845 -20.96 -16.60 22.40
C LEU A 845 -22.12 -17.44 22.96
N GLU A 846 -23.34 -17.24 22.49
CA GLU A 846 -24.49 -18.07 22.89
C GLU A 846 -24.38 -19.52 22.40
N ASP A 847 -23.90 -19.75 21.17
CA ASP A 847 -23.66 -21.10 20.65
C ASP A 847 -22.64 -21.85 21.52
N ILE A 848 -21.57 -21.15 21.92
CA ILE A 848 -20.54 -21.71 22.81
C ILE A 848 -21.11 -22.03 24.19
N LYS A 849 -21.93 -21.14 24.77
CA LYS A 849 -22.59 -21.38 26.07
C LYS A 849 -23.54 -22.57 26.02
N GLU A 850 -24.26 -22.75 24.91
CA GLU A 850 -25.16 -23.88 24.70
C GLU A 850 -24.41 -25.19 24.54
N LEU A 851 -23.34 -25.20 23.74
CA LEU A 851 -22.42 -26.33 23.62
C LEU A 851 -21.83 -26.72 24.97
N LEU A 852 -21.30 -25.75 25.72
CA LEU A 852 -20.80 -25.97 27.08
C LEU A 852 -21.87 -26.60 27.98
N THR A 853 -23.12 -26.11 27.90
CA THR A 853 -24.23 -26.63 28.71
C THR A 853 -24.59 -28.07 28.30
N ALA A 854 -24.63 -28.37 27.00
CA ALA A 854 -24.90 -29.71 26.48
C ALA A 854 -23.82 -30.71 26.93
N CYS A 855 -22.55 -30.35 26.76
CA CYS A 855 -21.40 -31.17 27.18
C CYS A 855 -21.33 -31.36 28.71
N PHE A 856 -21.68 -30.33 29.49
CA PHE A 856 -21.71 -30.42 30.96
C PHE A 856 -22.83 -31.34 31.48
N ARG A 857 -23.97 -31.36 30.78
CA ARG A 857 -25.14 -32.17 31.17
C ARG A 857 -25.21 -33.54 30.52
N GLY A 858 -24.29 -33.87 29.60
CA GLY A 858 -24.35 -35.13 28.84
C GLY A 858 -25.50 -35.19 27.84
N GLN A 859 -25.92 -34.04 27.33
CA GLN A 859 -26.99 -33.94 26.35
C GLN A 859 -26.39 -33.88 24.95
N LYS A 860 -27.07 -34.51 23.98
CA LYS A 860 -26.77 -34.27 22.57
C LYS A 860 -27.11 -32.83 22.25
N TRP A 861 -26.19 -32.12 21.61
CA TRP A 861 -26.49 -30.80 21.07
C TRP A 861 -27.56 -30.96 19.99
N SER A 862 -28.70 -30.30 20.17
CA SER A 862 -29.81 -30.28 19.23
C SER A 862 -30.38 -28.88 19.21
N ARG A 863 -30.30 -28.19 18.07
CA ARG A 863 -30.95 -26.90 17.91
C ARG A 863 -31.45 -26.70 16.48
#